data_AF-F7WAJ3-F1
#
_entry.id   AF-F7WAJ3-F1
#
_cell.length_a   1.000
_cell.length_b   1.000
_cell.length_c   1.000
_cell.angle_alpha   90.00
_cell.angle_beta   90.00
_cell.angle_gamma   90.00
#
_symmetry.space_group_name_H-M   'P 1'
#
loop_
_entity.id
_entity.type
_entity.pdbx_description
1 polymer ?
#
loop_
_entity_poly.entity_id
_entity_poly.type
_entity_poly.pdbx_seq_one_letter_code
_entity_poly.pdbx_strand_id
1 'polypeptide(L)'
;MSPKTLLSVLLATAVTAQRAGKLTPEVHPKLPTWECTVAGGCIQKDTSLVLDSDYRWVHTDDYINCKINGLNPAVCPDAATCASNCNLEGVDYAGSGIHANGSELTLNLFVNRTDGTTSLVSPRVYLLANETTYDMFSLLDKEFTFDVDVSKLPCGTNGALYFSEMLANGGKSSLNPAGASYGTGYCDAQCPTPAFINGEANLENYGSCCNEMDIWEANSRATAFTPHPCNVTALYKCSGALCGRTDKYQSVCDKDGCDYNPYRLGHHPYYGRGEGNKVDTTRPFTVVTQFFSNTTSTGEKELSAIKRLYLQDDKLITTSTIAVPGYDSASDTITDEFCAKNKQVFGGVNAFANQGGLRQMGEALDRGMVLVFSVWHDAGSAMKLLDGTFPVGADPETQLGTGRGPCLPEEGHADDIQKDASWTEVKFSNVKSGEIGFNIIRHPVKNNTDININININTDINTDNRSTHVNMTLIKLPSLAEEINNNPTLKNHKLIILTPWAPPPGFLASLQQHFPDLVIEYHQSEWTQPQPGSPENPPPPPFPVEEWKDVTILLTFTYLPQPKDAPKLHPQISEWLILTYLSFNHRLPHYLSLQKQAHWSRGHFDSIEDATAKTVGILGYGAIGRQTARLAVAMGMRVHAYTLHPRPTPESRKDRGWAPQGMGDPDGIFPSKWFSGAAKEDLHTFLASGLDLLVVSTPLTPGTKHLLGKEEFEILYKASPPTIFVDETGKTETRGRTFVSNIARGPVINTDHLIDALETGKIRGAALDVTDPEPLPDGHKLWSTRNVILTPHVSGASTRYNERVLAILEENLGRLGRGAGLVNKVSRREGY
;
A
#
# COMPACT_ATOMS: atom_id res chain seq x y z
N MET A 1 26.89 80.09 14.22
CA MET A 1 25.62 79.66 14.85
C MET A 1 25.11 78.45 14.10
N SER A 2 24.78 77.36 14.79
CA SER A 2 24.28 76.11 14.19
C SER A 2 22.82 75.90 14.62
N PRO A 3 21.89 75.61 13.69
CA PRO A 3 20.58 75.11 14.03
C PRO A 3 20.68 73.61 14.34
N LYS A 4 20.35 73.21 15.57
CA LYS A 4 20.25 71.81 15.97
C LYS A 4 18.97 71.20 15.39
N THR A 5 19.10 70.34 14.38
CA THR A 5 18.00 69.44 14.00
C THR A 5 17.92 68.32 15.04
N LEU A 6 16.85 68.30 15.84
CA LEU A 6 16.57 67.17 16.72
C LEU A 6 16.15 65.98 15.86
N LEU A 7 17.00 64.96 15.78
CA LEU A 7 16.61 63.65 15.26
C LEU A 7 15.93 62.88 16.39
N SER A 8 14.61 63.03 16.52
CA SER A 8 13.80 62.26 17.45
C SER A 8 13.67 60.81 16.97
N VAL A 9 14.65 59.98 17.32
CA VAL A 9 14.55 58.53 17.18
C VAL A 9 13.50 58.03 18.17
N LEU A 10 12.27 57.82 17.71
CA LEU A 10 11.34 56.95 18.42
C LEU A 10 11.95 55.54 18.40
N LEU A 11 12.45 55.09 19.55
CA LEU A 11 12.48 53.66 19.81
C LEU A 11 11.02 53.20 19.91
N ALA A 12 10.47 52.72 18.80
CA ALA A 12 9.29 51.88 18.87
C ALA A 12 9.68 50.62 19.63
N THR A 13 9.31 50.56 20.92
CA THR A 13 9.34 49.32 21.69
C THR A 13 8.50 48.30 20.92
N ALA A 14 9.11 47.20 20.46
CA ALA A 14 8.38 46.15 19.77
C ALA A 14 7.37 45.53 20.74
N VAL A 15 6.11 45.96 20.63
CA VAL A 15 5.02 45.49 21.45
C VAL A 15 4.62 44.10 20.95
N THR A 16 4.81 43.09 21.78
CA THR A 16 4.41 41.71 21.50
C THR A 16 2.89 41.60 21.34
N ALA A 17 2.38 41.06 20.24
CA ALA A 17 0.97 40.72 20.06
C ALA A 17 0.66 39.30 20.52
N GLN A 18 -0.57 38.83 20.26
CA GLN A 18 -1.01 37.42 20.32
C GLN A 18 -0.32 36.61 21.43
N ARG A 19 -0.36 37.12 22.66
CA ARG A 19 0.20 36.43 23.82
C ARG A 19 -0.66 35.23 24.18
N ALA A 20 -0.04 34.16 24.66
CA ALA A 20 -0.77 33.06 25.27
C ALA A 20 -1.64 33.59 26.42
N GLY A 21 -2.95 33.32 26.33
CA GLY A 21 -3.89 33.49 27.43
C GLY A 21 -3.54 32.62 28.64
N LYS A 22 -4.24 32.85 29.75
CA LYS A 22 -3.96 32.24 31.06
C LYS A 22 -5.18 31.62 31.73
N LEU A 23 -6.38 31.80 31.17
CA LEU A 23 -7.63 31.26 31.72
C LEU A 23 -7.81 29.79 31.32
N THR A 24 -7.62 29.49 30.04
CA THR A 24 -7.87 28.16 29.47
C THR A 24 -6.53 27.54 29.09
N PRO A 25 -6.11 26.44 29.75
CA PRO A 25 -4.93 25.70 29.33
C PRO A 25 -5.09 25.20 27.90
N GLU A 26 -4.10 25.46 27.05
CA GLU A 26 -4.05 24.82 25.73
C GLU A 26 -3.53 23.39 25.89
N VAL A 27 -4.36 22.41 25.51
CA VAL A 27 -4.04 20.98 25.62
C VAL A 27 -4.40 20.30 24.30
N HIS A 28 -3.38 20.00 23.49
CA HIS A 28 -3.54 19.46 22.14
C HIS A 28 -4.04 18.01 22.16
N PRO A 29 -5.22 17.69 21.57
CA PRO A 29 -5.67 16.31 21.39
C PRO A 29 -4.66 15.54 20.54
N LYS A 30 -4.32 14.30 20.93
CA LYS A 30 -3.40 13.48 20.12
C LYS A 30 -4.16 12.86 18.95
N LEU A 31 -3.53 12.89 17.77
CA LEU A 31 -3.99 12.25 16.55
C LEU A 31 -2.75 11.68 15.84
N PRO A 32 -2.43 10.39 16.03
CA PRO A 32 -1.27 9.76 15.41
C PRO A 32 -1.45 9.68 13.89
N THR A 33 -0.34 9.82 13.18
CA THR A 33 -0.24 9.66 11.73
C THR A 33 0.85 8.64 11.41
N TRP A 34 1.04 8.29 10.13
CA TRP A 34 2.09 7.35 9.74
C TRP A 34 2.91 7.84 8.54
N GLU A 35 4.21 7.55 8.59
CA GLU A 35 5.12 7.63 7.44
C GLU A 35 5.44 6.22 6.94
N CYS A 36 5.26 5.99 5.65
CA CYS A 36 5.23 4.66 5.06
C CYS A 36 6.23 4.48 3.92
N THR A 37 6.80 3.29 3.84
CA THR A 37 7.61 2.81 2.71
C THR A 37 7.01 1.52 2.17
N VAL A 38 7.18 1.26 0.88
CA VAL A 38 6.74 0.03 0.21
C VAL A 38 7.45 -1.19 0.82
N ALA A 39 8.72 -1.05 1.21
CA ALA A 39 9.53 -2.14 1.77
C ALA A 39 9.41 -2.27 3.30
N GLY A 40 9.42 -1.16 4.05
CA GLY A 40 9.46 -1.14 5.52
C GLY A 40 8.09 -1.08 6.20
N GLY A 41 7.01 -0.86 5.44
CA GLY A 41 5.68 -0.62 6.01
C GLY A 41 5.56 0.79 6.61
N CYS A 42 4.67 0.95 7.59
CA CYS A 42 4.30 2.26 8.15
C CYS A 42 4.80 2.42 9.59
N ILE A 43 5.54 3.49 9.85
CA ILE A 43 6.01 3.92 11.17
C ILE A 43 5.07 5.01 11.68
N GLN A 44 4.63 4.92 12.93
CA GLN A 44 3.76 5.93 13.55
C GLN A 44 4.55 7.20 13.89
N LYS A 45 3.92 8.36 13.68
CA LYS A 45 4.31 9.66 14.22
C LYS A 45 3.33 10.07 15.32
N ASP A 46 3.86 10.53 16.44
CA ASP A 46 3.07 10.96 17.61
C ASP A 46 2.66 12.44 17.49
N THR A 47 1.79 12.70 16.51
CA THR A 47 1.27 14.02 16.16
C THR A 47 0.06 14.44 17.01
N SER A 48 -0.24 15.73 17.04
CA SER A 48 -1.39 16.29 17.79
C SER A 48 -2.12 17.39 17.03
N LEU A 49 -3.33 17.73 17.46
CA LEU A 49 -4.20 18.72 16.82
C LEU A 49 -4.10 20.08 17.50
N VAL A 50 -4.18 21.14 16.70
CA VAL A 50 -4.34 22.51 17.19
C VAL A 50 -5.42 23.27 16.43
N LEU A 51 -6.34 23.92 17.16
CA LEU A 51 -7.35 24.80 16.59
C LEU A 51 -6.73 26.10 16.07
N ASP A 52 -7.17 26.52 14.89
CA ASP A 52 -6.85 27.81 14.27
C ASP A 52 -7.16 29.00 15.20
N SER A 53 -6.18 29.88 15.31
CA SER A 53 -6.24 31.14 16.05
C SER A 53 -7.47 32.00 15.77
N ASP A 54 -8.02 31.97 14.56
CA ASP A 54 -9.19 32.78 14.21
C ASP A 54 -10.50 32.27 14.86
N TYR A 55 -10.53 31.04 15.38
CA TYR A 55 -11.66 30.46 16.12
C TYR A 55 -11.53 30.60 17.63
N ARG A 56 -10.38 31.09 18.12
CA ARG A 56 -10.10 31.25 19.55
C ARG A 56 -10.71 32.54 20.08
N TRP A 57 -10.99 32.54 21.38
CA TRP A 57 -11.30 33.78 22.07
C TRP A 57 -10.05 34.66 22.17
N VAL A 58 -10.19 35.91 21.72
CA VAL A 58 -9.13 36.93 21.81
C VAL A 58 -9.64 38.07 22.69
N HIS A 59 -8.95 38.36 23.80
CA HIS A 59 -9.44 39.31 24.80
C HIS A 59 -8.33 40.09 25.53
N THR A 60 -8.72 41.20 26.16
CA THR A 60 -7.85 41.99 27.04
C THR A 60 -7.65 41.33 28.40
N ASP A 61 -6.66 41.76 29.19
CA ASP A 61 -6.49 41.28 30.57
C ASP A 61 -7.76 41.49 31.45
N ASP A 62 -8.60 42.48 31.10
CA ASP A 62 -9.92 42.75 31.71
C ASP A 62 -11.10 42.00 31.02
N TYR A 63 -10.80 40.98 30.20
CA TYR A 63 -11.75 40.11 29.48
C TYR A 63 -12.66 40.82 28.45
N ILE A 64 -12.24 41.97 27.93
CA ILE A 64 -12.95 42.64 26.84
C ILE A 64 -12.58 41.98 25.51
N ASN A 65 -13.58 41.57 24.72
CA ASN A 65 -13.36 40.95 23.42
C ASN A 65 -12.57 41.87 22.46
N CYS A 66 -11.40 41.41 22.03
CA CYS A 66 -10.61 42.03 20.97
C CYS A 66 -11.13 41.68 19.57
N LYS A 67 -11.80 40.53 19.43
CA LYS A 67 -12.41 40.06 18.18
C LYS A 67 -13.88 39.69 18.44
N ILE A 68 -14.77 40.13 17.55
CA ILE A 68 -16.16 39.64 17.47
C ILE A 68 -16.46 39.34 16.00
N ASN A 69 -16.86 40.36 15.21
CA ASN A 69 -17.06 40.28 13.77
C ASN A 69 -15.95 41.07 13.05
N GLY A 70 -14.69 40.73 13.37
CA GLY A 70 -13.51 41.57 13.12
C GLY A 70 -12.94 42.15 14.41
N LEU A 71 -11.87 42.96 14.29
CA LEU A 71 -11.20 43.59 15.42
C LEU A 71 -12.07 44.69 16.06
N ASN A 72 -12.11 44.72 17.38
CA ASN A 72 -12.86 45.71 18.16
C ASN A 72 -12.06 47.03 18.24
N PRO A 73 -12.48 48.12 17.57
CA PRO A 73 -11.70 49.36 17.48
C PRO A 73 -11.54 50.09 18.82
N ALA A 74 -12.34 49.75 19.84
CA ALA A 74 -12.19 50.34 21.18
C ALA A 74 -10.97 49.81 21.95
N VAL A 75 -10.51 48.59 21.65
CA VAL A 75 -9.32 47.97 22.26
C VAL A 75 -8.18 47.75 21.25
N CYS A 76 -8.49 47.80 19.95
CA CYS A 76 -7.58 47.73 18.82
C CYS A 76 -7.67 48.98 17.91
N PRO A 77 -7.37 50.19 18.40
CA PRO A 77 -7.39 51.42 17.60
C PRO A 77 -6.24 51.51 16.59
N ASP A 78 -5.12 50.83 16.90
CA ASP A 78 -3.95 50.68 16.04
C ASP A 78 -3.30 49.31 16.30
N ALA A 79 -2.42 48.87 15.40
CA ALA A 79 -1.85 47.53 15.45
C ALA A 79 -0.96 47.27 16.68
N ALA A 80 -0.25 48.28 17.19
CA ALA A 80 0.63 48.16 18.36
C ALA A 80 -0.19 48.15 19.66
N THR A 81 -1.24 48.95 19.77
CA THR A 81 -2.17 48.91 20.91
C THR A 81 -2.94 47.59 20.94
N CYS A 82 -3.45 47.14 19.80
CA CYS A 82 -4.11 45.83 19.69
C CYS A 82 -3.17 44.69 20.10
N ALA A 83 -1.91 44.74 19.64
CA ALA A 83 -0.86 43.81 20.08
C ALA A 83 -0.66 43.83 21.60
N SER A 84 -0.50 45.01 22.21
CA SER A 84 -0.29 45.13 23.66
C SER A 84 -1.42 44.52 24.48
N ASN A 85 -2.65 44.69 24.00
CA ASN A 85 -3.86 44.46 24.76
C ASN A 85 -4.35 43.03 24.65
N CYS A 86 -4.13 42.34 23.52
CA CYS A 86 -4.93 41.16 23.16
C CYS A 86 -4.17 39.84 23.34
N ASN A 87 -4.69 39.02 24.25
CA ASN A 87 -4.26 37.65 24.49
C ASN A 87 -5.12 36.66 23.67
N LEU A 88 -4.52 35.56 23.24
CA LEU A 88 -5.10 34.46 22.47
C LEU A 88 -5.24 33.25 23.41
N GLU A 89 -6.46 32.87 23.77
CA GLU A 89 -6.70 31.83 24.79
C GLU A 89 -6.54 30.39 24.28
N GLY A 90 -6.35 29.47 25.24
CA GLY A 90 -6.55 28.04 24.99
C GLY A 90 -8.02 27.72 24.71
N VAL A 91 -8.32 26.47 24.33
CA VAL A 91 -9.68 26.10 23.92
C VAL A 91 -10.20 24.79 24.51
N ASP A 92 -11.51 24.76 24.80
CA ASP A 92 -12.26 23.51 24.92
C ASP A 92 -12.54 22.96 23.51
N TYR A 93 -11.75 21.96 23.12
CA TYR A 93 -11.87 21.28 21.83
C TYR A 93 -13.26 20.65 21.64
N ALA A 94 -13.85 20.05 22.67
CA ALA A 94 -15.16 19.42 22.58
C ALA A 94 -16.29 20.46 22.41
N GLY A 95 -16.24 21.57 23.16
CA GLY A 95 -17.13 22.72 22.98
C GLY A 95 -17.00 23.41 21.61
N SER A 96 -15.87 23.19 20.93
CA SER A 96 -15.57 23.65 19.56
C SER A 96 -15.90 22.62 18.47
N GLY A 97 -16.51 21.48 18.84
CA GLY A 97 -16.91 20.43 17.89
C GLY A 97 -15.76 19.57 17.37
N ILE A 98 -14.66 19.46 18.13
CA ILE A 98 -13.45 18.71 17.77
C ILE A 98 -13.30 17.54 18.74
N HIS A 99 -13.36 16.32 18.22
CA HIS A 99 -13.21 15.10 19.00
C HIS A 99 -12.16 14.18 18.37
N ALA A 100 -11.15 13.77 19.14
CA ALA A 100 -10.12 12.83 18.71
C ALA A 100 -10.16 11.56 19.57
N ASN A 101 -10.12 10.38 18.93
CA ASN A 101 -10.09 9.08 19.60
C ASN A 101 -9.27 8.08 18.78
N GLY A 102 -8.13 7.63 19.34
CA GLY A 102 -7.19 6.79 18.60
C GLY A 102 -6.70 7.54 17.35
N SER A 103 -6.90 6.95 16.17
CA SER A 103 -6.56 7.53 14.87
C SER A 103 -7.70 8.32 14.22
N GLU A 104 -8.86 8.45 14.86
CA GLU A 104 -10.06 9.13 14.32
C GLU A 104 -10.19 10.56 14.88
N LEU A 105 -10.39 11.52 13.98
CA LEU A 105 -10.83 12.88 14.21
C LEU A 105 -12.27 13.04 13.70
N THR A 106 -13.18 13.41 14.58
CA THR A 106 -14.53 13.89 14.21
C THR A 106 -14.58 15.41 14.33
N LEU A 107 -15.06 16.08 13.28
CA LEU A 107 -15.36 17.51 13.28
C LEU A 107 -16.86 17.72 13.07
N ASN A 108 -17.51 18.37 14.04
CA ASN A 108 -18.92 18.74 13.98
C ASN A 108 -19.08 20.18 13.47
N LEU A 109 -20.03 20.41 12.55
CA LEU A 109 -20.32 21.76 12.06
C LEU A 109 -21.04 22.61 13.13
N PHE A 110 -21.86 21.96 13.95
CA PHE A 110 -22.62 22.57 15.03
C PHE A 110 -22.41 21.85 16.38
N VAL A 111 -22.55 22.59 17.47
CA VAL A 111 -22.52 22.05 18.85
C VAL A 111 -23.75 22.51 19.61
N ASN A 112 -24.42 21.57 20.27
CA ASN A 112 -25.52 21.84 21.18
C ASN A 112 -24.99 22.40 22.51
N ARG A 113 -25.56 23.51 22.96
CA ARG A 113 -25.15 24.25 24.15
C ARG A 113 -26.05 23.93 25.34
N THR A 114 -25.55 24.21 26.54
CA THR A 114 -26.21 23.88 27.81
C THR A 114 -27.48 24.69 28.08
N ASP A 115 -27.69 25.79 27.36
CA ASP A 115 -28.91 26.59 27.34
C ASP A 115 -30.01 26.04 26.39
N GLY A 116 -29.72 24.93 25.70
CA GLY A 116 -30.62 24.32 24.72
C GLY A 116 -30.52 24.90 23.30
N THR A 117 -29.61 25.84 23.05
CA THR A 117 -29.36 26.36 21.70
C THR A 117 -28.37 25.49 20.92
N THR A 118 -28.40 25.58 19.59
CA THR A 118 -27.39 24.97 18.71
C THR A 118 -26.54 26.09 18.10
N SER A 119 -25.22 26.04 18.30
CA SER A 119 -24.28 27.03 17.76
C SER A 119 -23.48 26.44 16.60
N LEU A 120 -23.32 27.22 15.52
CA LEU A 120 -22.30 26.97 14.50
C LEU A 120 -20.91 27.09 15.13
N VAL A 121 -20.03 26.12 14.87
CA VAL A 121 -18.62 26.14 15.29
C VAL A 121 -17.65 26.05 14.13
N SER A 122 -17.99 25.28 13.08
CA SER A 122 -17.26 25.22 11.79
C SER A 122 -15.72 25.09 11.90
N PRO A 123 -15.18 24.22 12.77
CA PRO A 123 -13.77 24.24 13.17
C PRO A 123 -12.80 24.00 12.01
N ARG A 124 -11.63 24.64 12.09
CA ARG A 124 -10.42 24.37 11.30
C ARG A 124 -9.26 24.02 12.22
N VAL A 125 -8.61 22.89 11.99
CA VAL A 125 -7.51 22.37 12.83
C VAL A 125 -6.30 21.97 11.99
N TYR A 126 -5.12 22.06 12.59
CA TYR A 126 -3.84 21.71 11.98
C TYR A 126 -3.17 20.56 12.72
N LEU A 127 -2.26 19.87 12.03
CA LEU A 127 -1.40 18.85 12.64
C LEU A 127 -0.09 19.46 13.17
N LEU A 128 0.22 19.19 14.44
CA LEU A 128 1.47 19.50 15.12
C LEU A 128 2.39 18.27 15.15
N ALA A 129 3.66 18.47 14.78
CA ALA A 129 4.73 17.48 14.98
C ALA A 129 5.27 17.49 16.43
N ASN A 130 5.14 18.63 17.11
CA ASN A 130 5.46 18.80 18.53
C ASN A 130 4.72 20.04 19.07
N GLU A 131 4.85 20.30 20.37
CA GLU A 131 4.20 21.42 21.09
C GLU A 131 4.54 22.83 20.54
N THR A 132 5.43 22.99 19.55
CA THR A 132 5.87 24.29 19.00
C THR A 132 5.87 24.43 17.48
N THR A 133 5.69 23.35 16.71
CA THR A 133 5.67 23.38 15.24
C THR A 133 4.66 22.43 14.63
N TYR A 134 4.08 22.86 13.51
CA TYR A 134 3.29 22.01 12.62
C TYR A 134 4.09 20.82 12.08
N ASP A 135 3.39 19.76 11.69
CA ASP A 135 3.96 18.68 10.89
C ASP A 135 3.97 19.10 9.42
N MET A 136 5.15 19.04 8.81
CA MET A 136 5.40 19.57 7.47
C MET A 136 5.50 18.42 6.48
N PHE A 137 4.51 18.31 5.59
CA PHE A 137 4.45 17.26 4.59
C PHE A 137 5.12 17.71 3.30
N SER A 138 6.34 17.23 3.06
CA SER A 138 6.94 17.22 1.72
C SER A 138 6.38 16.02 0.95
N LEU A 139 5.71 16.27 -0.18
CA LEU A 139 4.82 15.33 -0.87
C LEU A 139 5.23 14.97 -2.30
N LEU A 140 6.29 15.57 -2.84
CA LEU A 140 6.75 15.27 -4.20
C LEU A 140 7.29 13.82 -4.28
N ASP A 141 6.87 13.08 -5.31
CA ASP A 141 7.05 11.61 -5.46
C ASP A 141 6.47 10.76 -4.30
N LYS A 142 5.45 11.29 -3.60
CA LYS A 142 4.77 10.56 -2.51
C LYS A 142 3.28 10.34 -2.78
N GLU A 143 2.75 9.41 -2.00
CA GLU A 143 1.32 9.14 -1.83
C GLU A 143 0.89 9.66 -0.46
N PHE A 144 -0.29 10.29 -0.41
CA PHE A 144 -0.96 10.73 0.82
C PHE A 144 -2.35 10.08 0.88
N THR A 145 -2.69 9.49 2.02
CA THR A 145 -3.92 8.70 2.19
C THR A 145 -4.57 8.92 3.54
N PHE A 146 -5.90 8.85 3.59
CA PHE A 146 -6.69 8.88 4.81
C PHE A 146 -8.02 8.16 4.59
N ASP A 147 -8.60 7.63 5.66
CA ASP A 147 -9.97 7.12 5.67
C ASP A 147 -10.92 8.26 6.04
N VAL A 148 -12.08 8.33 5.37
CA VAL A 148 -13.07 9.40 5.59
C VAL A 148 -14.49 8.83 5.70
N ASP A 149 -15.28 9.41 6.62
CA ASP A 149 -16.73 9.25 6.66
C ASP A 149 -17.39 10.61 6.40
N VAL A 150 -18.05 10.72 5.24
CA VAL A 150 -18.84 11.89 4.80
C VAL A 150 -20.34 11.61 4.85
N SER A 151 -20.77 10.47 5.39
CA SER A 151 -22.18 10.02 5.35
C SER A 151 -23.15 10.98 6.04
N LYS A 152 -22.63 11.85 6.92
CA LYS A 152 -23.33 12.92 7.62
C LYS A 152 -23.08 14.34 7.08
N LEU A 153 -22.54 14.47 5.87
CA LEU A 153 -22.41 15.76 5.17
C LEU A 153 -23.52 15.92 4.11
N PRO A 154 -24.56 16.74 4.35
CA PRO A 154 -25.60 17.05 3.36
C PRO A 154 -25.12 18.05 2.29
N CYS A 155 -26.00 18.36 1.32
CA CYS A 155 -25.80 19.49 0.41
C CYS A 155 -25.53 20.79 1.19
N GLY A 156 -24.73 21.70 0.64
CA GLY A 156 -24.36 22.97 1.26
C GLY A 156 -23.20 22.91 2.25
N THR A 157 -22.74 21.71 2.60
CA THR A 157 -21.63 21.49 3.55
C THR A 157 -20.37 21.02 2.84
N ASN A 158 -19.23 21.16 3.50
CA ASN A 158 -17.95 20.67 3.03
C ASN A 158 -17.10 20.21 4.22
N GLY A 159 -16.70 18.94 4.23
CA GLY A 159 -15.70 18.39 5.15
C GLY A 159 -14.37 18.32 4.42
N ALA A 160 -13.52 19.30 4.66
CA ALA A 160 -12.33 19.57 3.86
C ALA A 160 -11.06 19.02 4.51
N LEU A 161 -10.15 18.50 3.67
CA LEU A 161 -8.79 18.13 4.05
C LEU A 161 -7.84 18.57 2.94
N TYR A 162 -6.89 19.44 3.27
CA TYR A 162 -6.03 20.12 2.31
C TYR A 162 -4.67 20.49 2.91
N PHE A 163 -3.76 20.94 2.07
CA PHE A 163 -2.45 21.44 2.46
C PHE A 163 -2.33 22.92 2.18
N SER A 164 -1.78 23.67 3.14
CA SER A 164 -1.48 25.09 3.01
C SER A 164 0.01 25.36 3.25
N GLU A 165 0.64 26.22 2.46
CA GLU A 165 2.05 26.61 2.59
C GLU A 165 2.30 27.58 3.77
N MET A 166 1.77 27.24 4.94
CA MET A 166 2.01 27.93 6.20
C MET A 166 3.45 27.70 6.68
N LEU A 167 4.00 28.66 7.43
CA LEU A 167 5.29 28.49 8.10
C LEU A 167 5.16 27.45 9.23
N ALA A 168 6.12 26.52 9.33
CA ALA A 168 6.12 25.45 10.33
C ALA A 168 5.96 25.92 11.79
N ASN A 169 6.37 27.14 12.12
CA ASN A 169 6.24 27.74 13.45
C ASN A 169 4.97 28.59 13.62
N GLY A 170 4.06 28.65 12.64
CA GLY A 170 2.88 29.52 12.64
C GLY A 170 3.19 31.01 12.54
N GLY A 171 4.35 31.38 11.97
CA GLY A 171 4.82 32.76 11.95
C GLY A 171 5.29 33.26 13.33
N LYS A 172 5.74 32.35 14.21
CA LYS A 172 6.22 32.69 15.55
C LYS A 172 7.36 33.71 15.49
N SER A 173 7.19 34.81 16.20
CA SER A 173 8.09 35.97 16.19
C SER A 173 8.01 36.72 17.52
N SER A 174 8.71 37.86 17.65
CA SER A 174 8.49 38.78 18.78
C SER A 174 7.09 39.38 18.78
N LEU A 175 6.43 39.50 17.62
CA LEU A 175 5.06 39.98 17.50
C LEU A 175 4.04 38.84 17.67
N ASN A 176 4.37 37.61 17.29
CA ASN A 176 3.54 36.42 17.52
C ASN A 176 4.29 35.41 18.41
N PRO A 177 4.28 35.56 19.75
CA PRO A 177 4.94 34.63 20.66
C PRO A 177 4.18 33.30 20.80
N ALA A 178 2.88 33.27 20.48
CA ALA A 178 2.07 32.05 20.52
C ALA A 178 2.51 31.05 19.43
N GLY A 179 2.47 31.44 18.15
CA GLY A 179 2.91 30.60 17.03
C GLY A 179 1.99 29.40 16.75
N ALA A 180 2.57 28.33 16.19
CA ALA A 180 1.84 27.10 15.83
C ALA A 180 1.10 26.47 17.03
N SER A 181 1.62 26.60 18.25
CA SER A 181 0.99 26.14 19.50
C SER A 181 -0.41 26.73 19.76
N TYR A 182 -0.80 27.80 19.08
CA TYR A 182 -2.16 28.36 19.13
C TYR A 182 -2.80 28.49 17.73
N GLY A 183 -2.30 27.74 16.74
CA GLY A 183 -2.90 27.69 15.40
C GLY A 183 -2.79 29.00 14.61
N THR A 184 -1.70 29.76 14.76
CA THR A 184 -1.51 31.05 14.07
C THR A 184 -0.82 30.91 12.71
N GLY A 185 -0.96 31.93 11.84
CA GLY A 185 -0.24 32.01 10.56
C GLY A 185 -0.95 31.34 9.38
N TYR A 186 -2.28 31.19 9.44
CA TYR A 186 -3.08 30.64 8.35
C TYR A 186 -3.04 31.51 7.09
N CYS A 187 -3.02 30.85 5.94
CA CYS A 187 -3.11 31.41 4.60
C CYS A 187 -3.71 30.35 3.66
N ASP A 188 -4.24 30.77 2.52
CA ASP A 188 -4.72 29.89 1.45
C ASP A 188 -4.75 30.65 0.11
N ALA A 189 -5.16 30.01 -0.99
CA ALA A 189 -5.18 30.65 -2.30
C ALA A 189 -6.35 31.64 -2.49
N GLN A 190 -7.37 31.55 -1.65
CA GLN A 190 -8.48 32.52 -1.60
C GLN A 190 -8.08 33.83 -0.92
N CYS A 191 -6.92 33.88 -0.26
CA CYS A 191 -6.37 35.04 0.43
C CYS A 191 -7.36 35.63 1.47
N PRO A 192 -7.72 34.87 2.53
CA PRO A 192 -8.61 35.30 3.61
C PRO A 192 -8.10 36.56 4.30
N THR A 193 -9.00 37.28 4.97
CA THR A 193 -8.67 38.44 5.80
C THR A 193 -8.78 38.07 7.29
N PRO A 194 -7.81 37.31 7.86
CA PRO A 194 -7.85 36.93 9.26
C PRO A 194 -7.70 38.16 10.16
N ALA A 195 -8.07 38.05 11.43
CA ALA A 195 -7.96 39.18 12.37
C ALA A 195 -6.51 39.58 12.67
N PHE A 196 -5.56 38.66 12.51
CA PHE A 196 -4.12 38.88 12.70
C PHE A 196 -3.32 38.19 11.58
N ILE A 197 -2.22 38.81 11.14
CA ILE A 197 -1.27 38.24 10.18
C ILE A 197 0.13 38.34 10.77
N ASN A 198 0.77 37.20 11.08
CA ASN A 198 2.10 37.11 11.71
C ASN A 198 2.29 37.97 12.99
N GLY A 199 1.24 38.14 13.78
CA GLY A 199 1.22 38.98 14.98
C GLY A 199 0.74 40.42 14.75
N GLU A 200 0.66 40.90 13.51
CA GLU A 200 0.11 42.23 13.24
C GLU A 200 -1.43 42.17 13.20
N ALA A 201 -2.09 43.09 13.92
CA ALA A 201 -3.55 43.22 13.88
C ALA A 201 -4.01 43.76 12.52
N ASN A 202 -4.91 43.06 11.85
CA ASN A 202 -5.28 43.30 10.45
C ASN A 202 -6.36 44.40 10.29
N LEU A 203 -6.03 45.63 10.68
CA LEU A 203 -6.98 46.75 10.67
C LEU A 203 -7.37 47.26 9.27
N GLU A 204 -6.56 46.94 8.24
CA GLU A 204 -6.77 47.43 6.87
C GLU A 204 -7.30 46.33 5.92
N ASN A 205 -7.72 45.17 6.44
CA ASN A 205 -8.26 44.03 5.69
C ASN A 205 -7.29 43.49 4.60
N TYR A 206 -6.00 43.41 4.93
CA TYR A 206 -5.01 42.67 4.13
C TYR A 206 -5.42 41.20 4.00
N GLY A 207 -5.12 40.58 2.85
CA GLY A 207 -5.31 39.14 2.66
C GLY A 207 -4.05 38.35 3.01
N SER A 208 -4.23 37.09 3.45
CA SER A 208 -3.19 36.13 3.77
C SER A 208 -3.13 35.04 2.69
N CYS A 209 -2.34 35.27 1.64
CA CYS A 209 -2.23 34.35 0.49
C CYS A 209 -1.12 33.33 0.68
N CYS A 210 -1.29 32.08 0.25
CA CYS A 210 -0.19 31.14 -0.02
C CYS A 210 -0.64 29.97 -0.91
N ASN A 211 0.30 29.16 -1.40
CA ASN A 211 -0.03 27.97 -2.20
C ASN A 211 -0.91 27.00 -1.39
N GLU A 212 -1.88 26.40 -2.06
CA GLU A 212 -2.89 25.52 -1.48
C GLU A 212 -3.07 24.28 -2.35
N MET A 213 -3.21 23.11 -1.73
CA MET A 213 -3.46 21.85 -2.42
C MET A 213 -4.64 21.14 -1.75
N ASP A 214 -5.81 21.26 -2.37
CA ASP A 214 -7.03 20.61 -1.93
C ASP A 214 -6.97 19.13 -2.25
N ILE A 215 -6.63 18.34 -1.24
CA ILE A 215 -6.74 16.89 -1.36
C ILE A 215 -8.21 16.51 -1.43
N TRP A 216 -9.07 17.19 -0.67
CA TRP A 216 -10.43 16.75 -0.44
C TRP A 216 -11.33 17.92 -0.08
N GLU A 217 -12.13 18.35 -1.05
CA GLU A 217 -13.29 19.22 -0.87
C GLU A 217 -14.51 18.33 -1.14
N ALA A 218 -15.37 18.06 -0.14
CA ALA A 218 -16.45 17.08 -0.32
C ALA A 218 -17.61 17.15 0.68
N ASN A 219 -18.75 16.64 0.23
CA ASN A 219 -19.84 16.15 1.07
C ASN A 219 -20.35 14.80 0.55
N SER A 220 -21.48 14.29 1.05
CA SER A 220 -22.01 12.98 0.57
C SER A 220 -22.54 13.00 -0.87
N ARG A 221 -22.53 14.14 -1.57
CA ARG A 221 -23.12 14.34 -2.90
C ARG A 221 -22.09 14.61 -4.00
N ALA A 222 -21.03 15.36 -3.69
CA ALA A 222 -19.96 15.70 -4.64
C ALA A 222 -18.59 15.77 -3.95
N THR A 223 -17.53 15.68 -4.75
CA THR A 223 -16.14 15.86 -4.29
C THR A 223 -15.27 16.46 -5.40
N ALA A 224 -14.27 17.25 -5.01
CA ALA A 224 -13.20 17.75 -5.85
C ALA A 224 -11.83 17.54 -5.18
N PHE A 225 -10.78 17.60 -6.00
CA PHE A 225 -9.40 17.84 -5.56
C PHE A 225 -8.75 18.82 -6.54
N THR A 226 -7.98 19.76 -6.00
CA THR A 226 -7.64 20.99 -6.71
C THR A 226 -6.27 21.56 -6.25
N PRO A 227 -5.25 21.60 -7.11
CA PRO A 227 -4.06 22.41 -6.86
C PRO A 227 -4.33 23.89 -7.15
N HIS A 228 -3.88 24.76 -6.25
CA HIS A 228 -4.01 26.21 -6.30
C HIS A 228 -2.62 26.88 -6.13
N PRO A 229 -1.86 27.06 -7.24
CA PRO A 229 -0.56 27.69 -7.21
C PRO A 229 -0.66 29.20 -7.04
N CYS A 230 0.38 29.77 -6.43
CA CYS A 230 0.60 31.19 -6.25
C CYS A 230 2.03 31.57 -6.66
N ASN A 231 2.18 32.73 -7.32
CA ASN A 231 3.48 33.32 -7.65
C ASN A 231 4.13 34.03 -6.43
N VAL A 232 4.04 33.39 -5.27
CA VAL A 232 4.64 33.77 -3.99
C VAL A 232 5.01 32.50 -3.23
N THR A 233 5.95 32.61 -2.29
CA THR A 233 6.36 31.49 -1.43
C THR A 233 5.92 31.74 0.00
N ALA A 234 5.25 30.75 0.58
CA ALA A 234 4.63 30.79 1.89
C ALA A 234 3.65 31.98 2.05
N LEU A 235 3.31 32.32 3.29
CA LEU A 235 2.38 33.40 3.62
C LEU A 235 2.83 34.76 3.06
N TYR A 236 2.01 35.31 2.16
CA TYR A 236 2.15 36.63 1.57
C TYR A 236 0.99 37.55 1.97
N LYS A 237 1.31 38.71 2.57
CA LYS A 237 0.33 39.74 2.94
C LYS A 237 -0.01 40.61 1.73
N CYS A 238 -1.18 40.36 1.11
CA CYS A 238 -1.64 41.08 -0.09
C CYS A 238 -2.57 42.26 0.24
N SER A 239 -2.74 43.18 -0.72
CA SER A 239 -3.83 44.18 -0.72
C SER A 239 -4.43 44.38 -2.12
N GLY A 240 -5.67 44.88 -2.17
CA GLY A 240 -6.34 45.29 -3.43
C GLY A 240 -6.39 44.20 -4.51
N ALA A 241 -5.92 44.53 -5.71
CA ALA A 241 -5.88 43.62 -6.86
C ALA A 241 -5.07 42.34 -6.60
N LEU A 242 -3.97 42.44 -5.85
CA LEU A 242 -3.09 41.29 -5.52
C LEU A 242 -3.78 40.24 -4.64
N CYS A 243 -4.85 40.61 -3.92
CA CYS A 243 -5.74 39.69 -3.21
C CYS A 243 -6.90 39.17 -4.06
N GLY A 244 -6.99 39.53 -5.34
CA GLY A 244 -8.13 39.25 -6.21
C GLY A 244 -9.43 39.95 -5.81
N ARG A 245 -9.38 41.14 -5.19
CA ARG A 245 -10.61 41.86 -4.72
C ARG A 245 -11.35 42.60 -5.82
N THR A 246 -10.65 43.05 -6.86
CA THR A 246 -11.24 43.76 -8.02
C THR A 246 -11.57 42.79 -9.15
N ASP A 247 -10.65 41.88 -9.42
CA ASP A 247 -10.78 40.75 -10.35
C ASP A 247 -9.98 39.60 -9.73
N LYS A 248 -10.60 38.43 -9.57
CA LYS A 248 -9.96 37.25 -8.97
C LYS A 248 -8.74 36.79 -9.77
N TYR A 249 -8.68 37.07 -11.08
CA TYR A 249 -7.56 36.69 -11.95
C TYR A 249 -6.36 37.65 -11.88
N GLN A 250 -6.45 38.74 -11.10
CA GLN A 250 -5.32 39.63 -10.76
C GLN A 250 -4.65 39.27 -9.42
N SER A 251 -5.19 38.27 -8.72
CA SER A 251 -4.63 37.71 -7.49
C SER A 251 -3.21 37.18 -7.69
N VAL A 252 -2.39 37.15 -6.63
CA VAL A 252 -1.10 36.42 -6.63
C VAL A 252 -1.27 34.90 -6.57
N CYS A 253 -2.50 34.44 -6.32
CA CYS A 253 -2.90 33.03 -6.22
C CYS A 253 -4.02 32.71 -7.21
N ASP A 254 -4.01 31.50 -7.78
CA ASP A 254 -5.13 31.01 -8.58
C ASP A 254 -6.30 30.62 -7.67
N LYS A 255 -7.35 31.45 -7.67
CA LYS A 255 -8.56 31.21 -6.86
C LYS A 255 -9.49 30.14 -7.42
N ASP A 256 -9.41 29.85 -8.71
CA ASP A 256 -10.26 28.84 -9.34
C ASP A 256 -9.62 27.45 -9.29
N GLY A 257 -8.29 27.41 -9.34
CA GLY A 257 -7.51 26.18 -9.37
C GLY A 257 -7.71 25.39 -10.67
N CYS A 258 -7.14 24.19 -10.66
CA CYS A 258 -7.34 23.17 -11.68
C CYS A 258 -8.10 21.97 -11.11
N ASP A 259 -9.42 22.10 -10.99
CA ASP A 259 -10.27 21.16 -10.25
C ASP A 259 -10.55 19.87 -11.02
N TYR A 260 -10.59 18.76 -10.28
CA TYR A 260 -11.02 17.45 -10.78
C TYR A 260 -12.22 16.92 -9.97
N ASN A 261 -13.42 17.37 -10.36
CA ASN A 261 -14.70 16.88 -9.82
C ASN A 261 -15.32 15.85 -10.80
N PRO A 262 -15.53 14.57 -10.39
CA PRO A 262 -16.08 13.53 -11.26
C PRO A 262 -17.44 13.86 -11.89
N TYR A 263 -18.32 14.54 -11.15
CA TYR A 263 -19.65 14.92 -11.63
C TYR A 263 -19.54 16.06 -12.65
N ARG A 264 -18.69 17.07 -12.37
CA ARG A 264 -18.40 18.17 -13.30
C ARG A 264 -17.75 17.67 -14.61
N LEU A 265 -16.99 16.58 -14.53
CA LEU A 265 -16.39 15.87 -15.67
C LEU A 265 -17.34 14.83 -16.30
N GLY A 266 -18.64 14.87 -15.97
CA GLY A 266 -19.71 14.10 -16.62
C GLY A 266 -19.82 12.63 -16.20
N HIS A 267 -19.02 12.17 -15.23
CA HIS A 267 -19.00 10.77 -14.79
C HIS A 267 -19.94 10.57 -13.60
N HIS A 268 -21.23 10.50 -13.87
CA HIS A 268 -22.24 10.13 -12.87
C HIS A 268 -23.11 8.95 -13.39
N PRO A 269 -23.34 7.90 -12.57
CA PRO A 269 -22.90 7.74 -11.19
C PRO A 269 -21.41 7.34 -11.06
N TYR A 270 -20.73 7.90 -10.08
CA TYR A 270 -19.34 7.56 -9.72
C TYR A 270 -19.13 7.75 -8.22
N TYR A 271 -19.49 8.92 -7.70
CA TYR A 271 -19.39 9.30 -6.29
C TYR A 271 -20.74 9.80 -5.81
N GLY A 272 -21.24 9.28 -4.69
CA GLY A 272 -22.50 9.70 -4.10
C GLY A 272 -23.14 8.63 -3.23
N ARG A 273 -24.33 8.93 -2.69
CA ARG A 273 -25.00 8.04 -1.73
C ARG A 273 -25.56 6.79 -2.41
N GLY A 274 -25.25 5.60 -1.89
CA GLY A 274 -25.89 4.33 -2.22
C GLY A 274 -25.18 3.53 -3.33
N GLU A 275 -25.50 2.23 -3.37
CA GLU A 275 -24.81 1.18 -4.15
C GLU A 275 -24.73 1.40 -5.68
N GLY A 276 -25.47 2.37 -6.23
CA GLY A 276 -25.36 2.75 -7.64
C GLY A 276 -24.10 3.55 -7.98
N ASN A 277 -23.40 4.10 -6.98
CA ASN A 277 -22.13 4.81 -7.15
C ASN A 277 -20.94 3.86 -6.98
N LYS A 278 -19.81 4.18 -7.61
CA LYS A 278 -18.56 3.39 -7.46
C LYS A 278 -17.94 3.64 -6.09
N VAL A 279 -17.98 4.87 -5.61
CA VAL A 279 -17.69 5.29 -4.23
C VAL A 279 -19.03 5.61 -3.56
N ASP A 280 -19.46 4.75 -2.65
CA ASP A 280 -20.71 4.88 -1.90
C ASP A 280 -20.49 5.72 -0.64
N THR A 281 -20.97 6.96 -0.64
CA THR A 281 -20.77 7.91 0.46
C THR A 281 -21.64 7.66 1.68
N THR A 282 -22.44 6.59 1.72
CA THR A 282 -23.20 6.20 2.92
C THR A 282 -22.35 5.47 3.96
N ARG A 283 -21.10 5.11 3.61
CA ARG A 283 -20.17 4.33 4.43
C ARG A 283 -18.74 4.89 4.28
N PRO A 284 -17.83 4.64 5.23
CA PRO A 284 -16.44 5.10 5.11
C PRO A 284 -15.70 4.52 3.89
N PHE A 285 -14.67 5.23 3.44
CA PHE A 285 -13.73 4.79 2.39
C PHE A 285 -12.37 5.48 2.55
N THR A 286 -11.31 4.89 1.99
CA THR A 286 -9.99 5.54 1.90
C THR A 286 -9.91 6.43 0.67
N VAL A 287 -9.37 7.63 0.83
CA VAL A 287 -8.93 8.51 -0.25
C VAL A 287 -7.42 8.35 -0.41
N VAL A 288 -6.95 8.23 -1.66
CA VAL A 288 -5.53 8.10 -2.01
C VAL A 288 -5.17 9.15 -3.06
N THR A 289 -4.13 9.94 -2.80
CA THR A 289 -3.64 10.98 -3.72
C THR A 289 -2.14 10.80 -3.94
N GLN A 290 -1.71 10.78 -5.20
CA GLN A 290 -0.33 10.52 -5.60
C GLN A 290 0.21 11.71 -6.39
N PHE A 291 1.45 12.13 -6.08
CA PHE A 291 2.11 13.29 -6.67
C PHE A 291 3.36 12.84 -7.43
N PHE A 292 3.25 12.74 -8.75
CA PHE A 292 4.35 12.29 -9.61
C PHE A 292 5.19 13.49 -10.05
N SER A 293 6.53 13.36 -10.03
CA SER A 293 7.43 14.33 -10.64
C SER A 293 8.13 13.81 -11.89
N ASN A 294 8.57 14.74 -12.73
CA ASN A 294 9.58 14.51 -13.76
C ASN A 294 10.90 15.13 -13.31
N THR A 295 12.03 14.56 -13.73
CA THR A 295 13.34 15.19 -13.54
C THR A 295 13.70 16.05 -14.75
N THR A 296 14.02 17.32 -14.52
CA THR A 296 14.42 18.27 -15.57
C THR A 296 15.82 17.99 -16.08
N SER A 297 16.21 18.63 -17.18
CA SER A 297 17.60 18.57 -17.69
C SER A 297 18.66 19.13 -16.73
N THR A 298 18.25 19.90 -15.72
CA THR A 298 19.11 20.44 -14.65
C THR A 298 19.19 19.52 -13.43
N GLY A 299 18.41 18.43 -13.39
CA GLY A 299 18.35 17.49 -12.27
C GLY A 299 17.34 17.85 -11.18
N GLU A 300 16.56 18.92 -11.38
CA GLU A 300 15.50 19.35 -10.46
C GLU A 300 14.24 18.49 -10.67
N LYS A 301 13.41 18.36 -9.63
CA LYS A 301 12.13 17.64 -9.72
C LYS A 301 10.99 18.63 -9.91
N GLU A 302 10.19 18.44 -10.94
CA GLU A 302 8.97 19.21 -11.20
C GLU A 302 7.75 18.30 -11.14
N LEU A 303 6.72 18.68 -10.39
CA LEU A 303 5.45 17.94 -10.33
C LEU A 303 4.84 17.87 -11.74
N SER A 304 4.59 16.66 -12.23
CA SER A 304 4.11 16.38 -13.58
C SER A 304 2.67 15.85 -13.61
N ALA A 305 2.22 15.17 -12.56
CA ALA A 305 0.84 14.71 -12.46
C ALA A 305 0.35 14.52 -11.01
N ILE A 306 -0.93 14.81 -10.77
CA ILE A 306 -1.64 14.44 -9.53
C ILE A 306 -2.72 13.40 -9.86
N LYS A 307 -2.72 12.27 -9.15
CA LYS A 307 -3.67 11.16 -9.36
C LYS A 307 -4.51 10.89 -8.11
N ARG A 308 -5.79 10.54 -8.32
CA ARG A 308 -6.76 10.18 -7.26
C ARG A 308 -7.24 8.75 -7.41
N LEU A 309 -7.22 8.00 -6.32
CA LEU A 309 -7.80 6.66 -6.21
C LEU A 309 -8.59 6.53 -4.90
N TYR A 310 -9.48 5.53 -4.80
CA TYR A 310 -10.27 5.27 -3.59
C TYR A 310 -10.26 3.80 -3.18
N LEU A 311 -10.33 3.49 -1.89
CA LEU A 311 -10.53 2.12 -1.38
C LEU A 311 -11.86 2.03 -0.64
N GLN A 312 -12.72 1.09 -1.03
CA GLN A 312 -13.95 0.79 -0.29
C GLN A 312 -14.27 -0.71 -0.38
N ASP A 313 -14.62 -1.33 0.75
CA ASP A 313 -14.90 -2.77 0.85
C ASP A 313 -13.78 -3.65 0.22
N ASP A 314 -12.51 -3.35 0.53
CA ASP A 314 -11.29 -3.94 -0.05
C ASP A 314 -11.11 -3.78 -1.58
N LYS A 315 -12.01 -3.08 -2.27
CA LYS A 315 -11.93 -2.78 -3.70
C LYS A 315 -11.24 -1.43 -3.88
N LEU A 316 -10.19 -1.41 -4.70
CA LEU A 316 -9.65 -0.17 -5.21
C LEU A 316 -10.51 0.29 -6.40
N ILE A 317 -10.74 1.59 -6.45
CA ILE A 317 -11.57 2.30 -7.42
C ILE A 317 -10.66 3.33 -8.07
N THR A 318 -10.38 3.15 -9.35
CA THR A 318 -9.55 4.07 -10.14
C THR A 318 -10.29 5.38 -10.39
N THR A 319 -9.55 6.45 -10.68
CA THR A 319 -10.09 7.78 -11.02
C THR A 319 -11.23 7.71 -12.04
N SER A 320 -12.20 8.61 -11.91
CA SER A 320 -13.31 8.72 -12.86
C SER A 320 -12.79 9.11 -14.25
N THR A 321 -13.11 8.35 -15.30
CA THR A 321 -12.91 8.79 -16.69
C THR A 321 -13.71 10.05 -16.99
N ILE A 322 -13.20 10.94 -17.85
CA ILE A 322 -13.93 12.13 -18.31
C ILE A 322 -14.98 11.73 -19.36
N ALA A 323 -16.19 12.29 -19.28
CA ALA A 323 -17.32 12.02 -20.17
C ALA A 323 -17.95 13.30 -20.79
N VAL A 324 -17.22 14.42 -20.78
CA VAL A 324 -17.63 15.70 -21.38
C VAL A 324 -17.18 15.78 -22.85
N PRO A 325 -18.05 16.25 -23.78
CA PRO A 325 -17.66 16.49 -25.18
C PRO A 325 -16.48 17.48 -25.30
N GLY A 326 -15.55 17.19 -26.22
CA GLY A 326 -14.42 18.06 -26.52
C GLY A 326 -13.11 17.70 -25.83
N TYR A 327 -13.08 16.68 -24.95
CA TYR A 327 -11.85 16.05 -24.46
C TYR A 327 -11.38 14.95 -25.42
N ASP A 328 -10.12 15.03 -25.85
CA ASP A 328 -9.56 14.14 -26.90
C ASP A 328 -8.96 12.83 -26.35
N SER A 329 -8.80 12.73 -25.03
CA SER A 329 -8.31 11.54 -24.32
C SER A 329 -8.89 11.45 -22.91
N ALA A 330 -9.00 10.23 -22.38
CA ALA A 330 -9.46 9.97 -21.02
C ALA A 330 -8.33 10.21 -20.01
N SER A 331 -8.02 11.47 -19.70
CA SER A 331 -7.10 11.79 -18.60
C SER A 331 -7.69 11.35 -17.26
N ASP A 332 -6.90 10.60 -16.49
CA ASP A 332 -7.21 10.15 -15.13
C ASP A 332 -6.32 10.85 -14.07
N THR A 333 -5.68 11.95 -14.47
CA THR A 333 -4.76 12.77 -13.67
C THR A 333 -4.95 14.25 -13.98
N ILE A 334 -4.55 15.09 -13.02
CA ILE A 334 -4.32 16.53 -13.24
C ILE A 334 -2.91 16.70 -13.80
N THR A 335 -2.79 17.25 -15.01
CA THR A 335 -1.56 17.71 -15.67
C THR A 335 -1.78 19.14 -16.16
N ASP A 336 -0.72 19.90 -16.51
CA ASP A 336 -0.89 21.26 -17.07
C ASP A 336 -1.70 21.24 -18.38
N GLU A 337 -1.59 20.19 -19.21
CA GLU A 337 -2.40 20.00 -20.41
C GLU A 337 -3.88 19.75 -20.06
N PHE A 338 -4.16 18.93 -19.04
CA PHE A 338 -5.53 18.77 -18.52
C PHE A 338 -6.08 20.12 -18.05
N CYS A 339 -5.30 20.91 -17.31
CA CYS A 339 -5.73 22.23 -16.82
C CYS A 339 -6.04 23.20 -17.96
N ALA A 340 -5.18 23.28 -18.96
CA ALA A 340 -5.42 24.08 -20.16
C ALA A 340 -6.66 23.60 -20.94
N LYS A 341 -6.83 22.29 -21.09
CA LYS A 341 -7.99 21.68 -21.76
C LYS A 341 -9.29 21.93 -20.99
N ASN A 342 -9.25 21.86 -19.66
CA ASN A 342 -10.38 22.08 -18.77
C ASN A 342 -10.95 23.50 -18.94
N LYS A 343 -10.08 24.52 -18.95
CA LYS A 343 -10.47 25.92 -19.25
C LYS A 343 -10.83 26.14 -20.73
N GLN A 344 -10.28 25.35 -21.68
CA GLN A 344 -10.69 25.41 -23.09
C GLN A 344 -12.14 24.90 -23.27
N VAL A 345 -12.53 23.82 -22.59
CA VAL A 345 -13.85 23.18 -22.76
C VAL A 345 -14.94 23.89 -21.96
N PHE A 346 -14.68 24.28 -20.71
CA PHE A 346 -15.67 24.96 -19.86
C PHE A 346 -15.61 26.50 -19.95
N GLY A 347 -14.61 27.05 -20.64
CA GLY A 347 -14.35 28.48 -20.69
C GLY A 347 -13.75 29.04 -19.39
N GLY A 348 -13.46 30.34 -19.40
CA GLY A 348 -12.82 31.06 -18.29
C GLY A 348 -11.32 31.30 -18.51
N VAL A 349 -10.65 31.84 -17.48
CA VAL A 349 -9.23 32.19 -17.53
C VAL A 349 -8.40 31.05 -16.94
N ASN A 350 -7.31 30.67 -17.61
CA ASN A 350 -6.34 29.71 -17.08
C ASN A 350 -5.36 30.39 -16.11
N ALA A 351 -5.88 30.85 -14.97
CA ALA A 351 -5.07 31.46 -13.93
C ALA A 351 -4.03 30.48 -13.34
N PHE A 352 -4.35 29.19 -13.29
CA PHE A 352 -3.43 28.10 -12.91
C PHE A 352 -2.08 28.21 -13.64
N ALA A 353 -2.11 28.25 -14.97
CA ALA A 353 -0.90 28.40 -15.78
C ALA A 353 -0.23 29.78 -15.59
N ASN A 354 -1.02 30.85 -15.40
CA ASN A 354 -0.48 32.19 -15.14
C ASN A 354 0.31 32.28 -13.82
N GLN A 355 -0.06 31.49 -12.81
CA GLN A 355 0.66 31.39 -11.53
C GLN A 355 1.76 30.31 -11.53
N GLY A 356 2.08 29.73 -12.68
CA GLY A 356 3.19 28.78 -12.83
C GLY A 356 2.82 27.30 -12.79
N GLY A 357 1.52 26.96 -12.81
CA GLY A 357 1.02 25.61 -13.05
C GLY A 357 1.47 24.56 -12.03
N LEU A 358 1.61 23.31 -12.48
CA LEU A 358 2.06 22.23 -11.60
C LEU A 358 3.49 22.40 -11.12
N ARG A 359 4.40 23.04 -11.89
CA ARG A 359 5.75 23.37 -11.40
C ARG A 359 5.68 24.16 -10.09
N GLN A 360 4.93 25.26 -10.07
CA GLN A 360 4.80 26.10 -8.88
C GLN A 360 4.18 25.36 -7.69
N MET A 361 3.15 24.54 -7.95
CA MET A 361 2.53 23.70 -6.93
C MET A 361 3.52 22.65 -6.38
N GLY A 362 4.30 22.04 -7.27
CA GLY A 362 5.33 21.05 -6.95
C GLY A 362 6.43 21.61 -6.06
N GLU A 363 6.89 22.83 -6.32
CA GLU A 363 7.88 23.50 -5.48
C GLU A 363 7.36 23.76 -4.05
N ALA A 364 6.08 24.11 -3.89
CA ALA A 364 5.47 24.25 -2.55
C ALA A 364 5.31 22.90 -1.85
N LEU A 365 4.88 21.86 -2.58
CA LEU A 365 4.78 20.49 -2.09
C LEU A 365 6.14 19.88 -1.74
N ASP A 366 7.24 20.30 -2.36
CA ASP A 366 8.61 19.85 -2.04
C ASP A 366 9.15 20.54 -0.79
N ARG A 367 9.02 21.88 -0.70
CA ARG A 367 9.34 22.67 0.50
C ARG A 367 8.61 22.20 1.76
N GLY A 368 7.41 21.67 1.57
CA GLY A 368 6.57 21.09 2.61
C GLY A 368 5.44 22.01 3.04
N MET A 369 4.27 21.44 3.26
CA MET A 369 3.04 22.16 3.58
C MET A 369 2.39 21.63 4.86
N VAL A 370 1.58 22.45 5.53
CA VAL A 370 0.84 22.11 6.75
C VAL A 370 -0.47 21.43 6.38
N LEU A 371 -0.74 20.27 7.00
CA LEU A 371 -2.01 19.55 6.85
C LEU A 371 -3.12 20.27 7.64
N VAL A 372 -4.24 20.54 6.95
CA VAL A 372 -5.43 21.18 7.49
C VAL A 372 -6.63 20.25 7.39
N PHE A 373 -7.44 20.22 8.45
CA PHE A 373 -8.76 19.58 8.47
C PHE A 373 -9.80 20.64 8.83
N SER A 374 -10.95 20.66 8.16
CA SER A 374 -12.07 21.52 8.57
C SER A 374 -13.44 20.93 8.22
N VAL A 375 -14.48 21.51 8.80
CA VAL A 375 -15.86 21.36 8.33
C VAL A 375 -16.52 22.73 8.26
N TRP A 376 -17.16 23.03 7.14
CA TRP A 376 -17.74 24.35 6.88
C TRP A 376 -18.95 24.28 5.94
N HIS A 377 -19.61 25.43 5.78
CA HIS A 377 -20.68 25.65 4.82
C HIS A 377 -20.47 27.01 4.17
N ASP A 378 -20.96 27.18 2.95
CA ASP A 378 -20.85 28.45 2.23
C ASP A 378 -22.18 29.19 2.28
N ALA A 379 -22.28 30.18 3.18
CA ALA A 379 -23.45 31.05 3.30
C ALA A 379 -23.70 31.94 2.06
N GLY A 380 -22.74 32.04 1.13
CA GLY A 380 -22.86 32.84 -0.10
C GLY A 380 -23.49 32.06 -1.26
N SER A 381 -22.87 30.95 -1.70
CA SER A 381 -23.36 30.15 -2.84
C SER A 381 -24.10 28.87 -2.44
N ALA A 382 -24.33 28.60 -1.15
CA ALA A 382 -24.88 27.34 -0.66
C ALA A 382 -24.08 26.12 -1.16
N MET A 383 -22.75 26.26 -1.22
CA MET A 383 -21.78 25.26 -1.71
C MET A 383 -21.99 24.79 -3.16
N LYS A 384 -22.76 25.53 -3.97
CA LYS A 384 -23.08 25.13 -5.36
C LYS A 384 -21.85 25.09 -6.28
N LEU A 385 -20.78 25.80 -5.90
CA LEU A 385 -19.43 25.70 -6.47
C LEU A 385 -18.82 24.29 -6.43
N LEU A 386 -19.29 23.43 -5.52
CA LEU A 386 -18.88 22.04 -5.36
C LEU A 386 -20.01 21.06 -5.70
N ASP A 387 -21.24 21.29 -5.22
CA ASP A 387 -22.26 20.23 -5.13
C ASP A 387 -23.54 20.37 -5.96
N GLY A 388 -23.68 21.46 -6.72
CA GLY A 388 -24.86 21.69 -7.56
C GLY A 388 -24.51 22.40 -8.87
N THR A 389 -25.36 23.32 -9.32
CA THR A 389 -25.11 24.11 -10.54
C THR A 389 -24.56 25.49 -10.20
N PHE A 390 -23.38 25.83 -10.74
CA PHE A 390 -22.73 27.12 -10.55
C PHE A 390 -22.22 27.72 -11.88
N PRO A 391 -22.56 28.99 -12.21
CA PRO A 391 -23.41 29.89 -11.43
C PRO A 391 -24.86 29.41 -11.37
N VAL A 392 -25.56 29.74 -10.28
CA VAL A 392 -26.95 29.32 -10.06
C VAL A 392 -27.84 29.86 -11.19
N GLY A 393 -28.65 28.99 -11.79
CA GLY A 393 -29.51 29.32 -12.94
C GLY A 393 -28.85 29.12 -14.32
N ALA A 394 -27.60 28.67 -14.38
CA ALA A 394 -27.05 28.09 -15.61
C ALA A 394 -27.73 26.76 -15.97
N ASP A 395 -27.63 26.36 -17.23
CA ASP A 395 -28.09 25.05 -17.73
C ASP A 395 -26.89 24.10 -17.93
N PRO A 396 -26.73 23.04 -17.13
CA PRO A 396 -25.63 22.08 -17.25
C PRO A 396 -25.58 21.32 -18.59
N GLU A 397 -26.71 21.18 -19.31
CA GLU A 397 -26.73 20.45 -20.59
C GLU A 397 -26.14 21.28 -21.74
N THR A 398 -26.36 22.60 -21.73
CA THR A 398 -25.84 23.51 -22.78
C THR A 398 -24.62 24.32 -22.35
N GLN A 399 -24.37 24.47 -21.05
CA GLN A 399 -23.24 25.20 -20.46
C GLN A 399 -22.33 24.23 -19.70
N LEU A 400 -21.47 23.54 -20.44
CA LEU A 400 -20.58 22.49 -19.92
C LEU A 400 -19.76 22.97 -18.71
N GLY A 401 -19.68 22.11 -17.68
CA GLY A 401 -18.91 22.38 -16.46
C GLY A 401 -19.57 23.33 -15.46
N THR A 402 -20.84 23.71 -15.69
CA THR A 402 -21.63 24.45 -14.68
C THR A 402 -22.29 23.53 -13.66
N GLY A 403 -22.73 22.32 -14.06
CA GLY A 403 -23.18 21.27 -13.13
C GLY A 403 -21.99 20.56 -12.45
N ARG A 404 -22.03 20.41 -11.13
CA ARG A 404 -20.90 19.95 -10.28
C ARG A 404 -21.30 18.93 -9.22
N GLY A 405 -22.60 18.80 -8.98
CA GLY A 405 -23.19 17.75 -8.18
C GLY A 405 -24.72 17.75 -8.34
N PRO A 406 -25.41 16.82 -7.67
CA PRO A 406 -26.85 16.63 -7.82
C PRO A 406 -27.72 17.57 -6.95
N CYS A 407 -27.14 18.46 -6.14
CA CYS A 407 -27.89 19.30 -5.21
C CYS A 407 -28.67 20.41 -5.94
N LEU A 408 -29.95 20.54 -5.60
CA LEU A 408 -30.87 21.51 -6.18
C LEU A 408 -30.55 22.95 -5.68
N PRO A 409 -30.90 24.02 -6.42
CA PRO A 409 -30.65 25.41 -6.00
C PRO A 409 -31.21 25.79 -4.63
N GLU A 410 -32.30 25.15 -4.21
CA GLU A 410 -32.95 25.30 -2.91
C GLU A 410 -32.33 24.46 -1.78
N GLU A 411 -31.38 23.56 -2.07
CA GLU A 411 -30.71 22.73 -1.05
C GLU A 411 -29.40 23.36 -0.55
N GLY A 412 -29.15 23.24 0.75
CA GLY A 412 -27.85 23.57 1.34
C GLY A 412 -27.67 25.01 1.83
N HIS A 413 -28.77 25.74 2.07
CA HIS A 413 -28.73 27.04 2.73
C HIS A 413 -28.41 26.87 4.23
N ALA A 414 -27.65 27.82 4.78
CA ALA A 414 -27.10 27.73 6.15
C ALA A 414 -28.17 27.47 7.22
N ASP A 415 -29.28 28.22 7.16
CA ASP A 415 -30.38 28.13 8.13
C ASP A 415 -31.07 26.76 8.10
N ASP A 416 -31.25 26.17 6.91
CA ASP A 416 -31.86 24.85 6.74
C ASP A 416 -30.94 23.74 7.26
N ILE A 417 -29.62 23.85 7.02
CA ILE A 417 -28.64 22.90 7.57
C ILE A 417 -28.63 23.01 9.11
N GLN A 418 -28.64 24.22 9.68
CA GLN A 418 -28.67 24.40 11.14
C GLN A 418 -29.95 23.85 11.77
N LYS A 419 -31.09 23.96 11.08
CA LYS A 419 -32.39 23.52 11.57
C LYS A 419 -32.62 22.01 11.43
N ASP A 420 -32.37 21.46 10.24
CA ASP A 420 -32.75 20.10 9.87
C ASP A 420 -31.56 19.11 9.87
N ALA A 421 -30.32 19.62 9.87
CA ALA A 421 -29.08 18.84 9.83
C ALA A 421 -28.01 19.30 10.86
N SER A 422 -28.42 19.75 12.05
CA SER A 422 -27.50 20.13 13.15
C SER A 422 -26.57 19.00 13.62
N TRP A 423 -26.85 17.76 13.24
CA TRP A 423 -26.00 16.58 13.42
C TRP A 423 -24.85 16.45 12.40
N THR A 424 -24.66 17.45 11.51
CA THR A 424 -23.62 17.46 10.47
C THR A 424 -22.23 17.29 11.08
N GLU A 425 -21.52 16.26 10.62
CA GLU A 425 -20.14 15.96 11.00
C GLU A 425 -19.38 15.30 9.85
N VAL A 426 -18.06 15.44 9.87
CA VAL A 426 -17.12 14.65 9.06
C VAL A 426 -16.18 13.88 9.97
N LYS A 427 -15.74 12.71 9.54
CA LYS A 427 -14.67 11.96 10.21
C LYS A 427 -13.49 11.76 9.28
N PHE A 428 -12.30 12.02 9.79
CA PHE A 428 -11.02 11.70 9.14
C PHE A 428 -10.25 10.74 10.03
N SER A 429 -9.65 9.70 9.48
CA SER A 429 -8.83 8.77 10.26
C SER A 429 -7.70 8.15 9.44
N ASN A 430 -6.78 7.46 10.13
CA ASN A 430 -5.71 6.67 9.50
C ASN A 430 -4.90 7.45 8.44
N VAL A 431 -4.50 8.69 8.79
CA VAL A 431 -3.74 9.60 7.92
C VAL A 431 -2.30 9.12 7.76
N LYS A 432 -1.89 8.83 6.52
CA LYS A 432 -0.58 8.26 6.17
C LYS A 432 0.02 9.02 4.98
N SER A 433 1.34 9.12 4.95
CA SER A 433 2.11 9.60 3.79
C SER A 433 3.30 8.69 3.52
N GLY A 434 3.78 8.59 2.29
CA GLY A 434 4.88 7.67 1.99
C GLY A 434 5.22 7.48 0.52
N GLU A 435 6.09 6.52 0.24
CA GLU A 435 6.45 6.09 -1.12
C GLU A 435 5.20 5.68 -1.93
N ILE A 436 5.06 6.15 -3.15
CA ILE A 436 3.88 5.89 -3.99
C ILE A 436 3.58 4.37 -4.07
N GLY A 437 2.32 4.00 -3.79
CA GLY A 437 1.84 2.62 -3.79
C GLY A 437 1.82 1.93 -2.43
N PHE A 438 2.36 2.51 -1.35
CA PHE A 438 2.44 1.85 -0.03
C PHE A 438 1.06 1.35 0.49
N ASN A 439 -0.02 2.08 0.22
CA ASN A 439 -1.37 1.72 0.70
C ASN A 439 -2.10 0.79 -0.30
N ILE A 440 -1.87 1.03 -1.59
CA ILE A 440 -2.45 0.26 -2.72
C ILE A 440 -1.90 -1.17 -2.78
N ILE A 441 -0.64 -1.39 -2.41
CA ILE A 441 -0.05 -2.74 -2.38
C ILE A 441 -0.78 -3.67 -1.39
N ARG A 442 -1.55 -3.11 -0.43
CA ARG A 442 -2.42 -3.88 0.48
C ARG A 442 -3.83 -4.15 -0.08
N HIS A 443 -4.38 -3.31 -0.97
CA HIS A 443 -5.74 -3.48 -1.53
C HIS A 443 -5.74 -3.38 -3.07
N PRO A 444 -6.18 -4.42 -3.80
CA PRO A 444 -5.81 -4.58 -5.19
C PRO A 444 -6.72 -3.79 -6.14
N VAL A 445 -6.17 -2.80 -6.87
CA VAL A 445 -6.40 -2.77 -8.32
C VAL A 445 -5.16 -3.17 -9.07
N LYS A 446 -5.47 -3.85 -10.16
CA LYS A 446 -4.76 -3.85 -11.42
C LYS A 446 -4.31 -2.42 -11.78
N ASN A 447 -3.05 -2.09 -11.56
CA ASN A 447 -2.17 -1.72 -12.66
C ASN A 447 -0.70 -1.95 -12.28
N ASN A 448 0.03 -2.58 -13.20
CA ASN A 448 1.45 -2.89 -13.10
C ASN A 448 2.30 -1.63 -12.86
N THR A 449 3.31 -1.75 -12.01
CA THR A 449 4.62 -1.10 -12.21
C THR A 449 5.75 -1.97 -11.63
N ASP A 450 5.55 -2.57 -10.45
CA ASP A 450 6.51 -3.51 -9.86
C ASP A 450 6.22 -4.98 -10.26
N ILE A 451 6.65 -5.40 -11.45
CA ILE A 451 6.75 -6.84 -11.76
C ILE A 451 8.04 -7.42 -11.15
N ASN A 452 8.02 -7.58 -9.82
CA ASN A 452 9.01 -8.39 -9.12
C ASN A 452 8.89 -9.87 -9.55
N ILE A 453 9.79 -10.37 -10.41
CA ILE A 453 9.89 -11.81 -10.72
C ILE A 453 10.83 -12.45 -9.68
N ASN A 454 10.32 -12.65 -8.46
CA ASN A 454 11.08 -13.41 -7.46
C ASN A 454 11.26 -14.83 -7.99
N ILE A 455 12.50 -15.27 -8.26
CA ILE A 455 12.82 -16.67 -8.58
C ILE A 455 13.38 -17.38 -7.33
N ASN A 456 12.73 -17.17 -6.18
CA ASN A 456 13.07 -17.92 -4.97
C ASN A 456 13.07 -19.43 -5.29
N ILE A 457 14.03 -20.15 -4.75
CA ILE A 457 14.08 -21.60 -4.77
C ILE A 457 14.54 -22.02 -3.39
N ASN A 458 13.92 -23.06 -2.86
CA ASN A 458 13.85 -23.30 -1.43
C ASN A 458 14.98 -24.16 -0.88
N THR A 459 15.75 -23.59 0.05
CA THR A 459 16.46 -24.23 1.16
C THR A 459 16.56 -23.15 2.25
N ASP A 460 16.02 -23.36 3.44
CA ASP A 460 16.01 -22.38 4.55
C ASP A 460 17.43 -22.34 5.23
N ILE A 461 17.74 -21.88 6.45
CA ILE A 461 16.99 -21.70 7.72
C ILE A 461 17.62 -20.57 8.56
N ASN A 462 16.86 -19.92 9.45
CA ASN A 462 17.26 -18.76 10.25
C ASN A 462 17.63 -19.05 11.72
N THR A 463 18.92 -19.15 12.03
CA THR A 463 19.52 -18.50 13.23
C THR A 463 20.77 -17.69 12.92
N ASP A 464 21.28 -17.77 11.68
CA ASP A 464 22.41 -16.96 11.21
C ASP A 464 22.41 -16.90 9.67
N ASN A 465 21.54 -16.05 9.10
CA ASN A 465 21.60 -15.47 7.74
C ASN A 465 22.08 -16.38 6.56
N ARG A 466 21.56 -17.61 6.42
CA ARG A 466 22.04 -18.60 5.42
C ARG A 466 20.91 -19.35 4.69
N SER A 467 20.19 -18.69 3.80
CA SER A 467 19.35 -19.34 2.77
C SER A 467 19.86 -18.97 1.37
N THR A 468 19.90 -19.92 0.43
CA THR A 468 20.38 -19.68 -0.94
C THR A 468 19.23 -19.48 -1.91
N HIS A 469 19.14 -18.31 -2.55
CA HIS A 469 18.05 -17.93 -3.46
C HIS A 469 18.59 -17.20 -4.70
N VAL A 470 17.94 -17.37 -5.87
CA VAL A 470 18.27 -16.63 -7.11
C VAL A 470 17.09 -15.74 -7.53
N ASN A 471 17.08 -14.45 -7.23
CA ASN A 471 15.97 -13.56 -7.62
C ASN A 471 16.18 -12.94 -9.00
N MET A 472 15.12 -12.72 -9.79
CA MET A 472 15.20 -12.03 -11.08
C MET A 472 14.32 -10.77 -11.09
N THR A 473 14.78 -9.71 -10.44
CA THR A 473 14.02 -8.47 -10.31
C THR A 473 14.05 -7.67 -11.61
N LEU A 474 12.88 -7.27 -12.13
CA LEU A 474 12.80 -6.14 -13.05
C LEU A 474 12.86 -4.87 -12.20
N ILE A 475 13.93 -4.09 -12.36
CA ILE A 475 14.22 -2.90 -11.54
C ILE A 475 13.61 -1.65 -12.16
N LYS A 476 13.59 -1.59 -13.50
CA LYS A 476 12.96 -0.51 -14.26
C LYS A 476 12.27 -1.12 -15.48
N LEU A 477 10.94 -1.07 -15.48
CA LEU A 477 10.20 -1.02 -16.73
C LEU A 477 10.18 0.45 -17.17
N PRO A 478 10.48 0.78 -18.44
CA PRO A 478 9.98 2.02 -19.04
C PRO A 478 8.47 2.08 -18.83
N SER A 479 7.89 3.28 -18.80
CA SER A 479 6.46 3.46 -18.58
C SER A 479 5.66 2.58 -19.55
N LEU A 480 4.61 1.90 -19.04
CA LEU A 480 3.79 0.97 -19.85
C LEU A 480 3.11 1.64 -21.07
N ALA A 481 3.23 2.97 -21.19
CA ALA A 481 2.90 3.75 -22.38
C ALA A 481 3.71 3.36 -23.63
N GLU A 482 4.89 2.70 -23.50
CA GLU A 482 5.64 2.17 -24.65
C GLU A 482 5.35 0.70 -24.99
N GLU A 483 4.63 -0.07 -24.15
CA GLU A 483 4.30 -1.49 -24.39
C GLU A 483 3.16 -1.71 -25.41
N ILE A 484 3.27 -1.08 -26.57
CA ILE A 484 2.73 -1.59 -27.84
C ILE A 484 3.87 -2.02 -28.78
N ASN A 485 5.11 -1.56 -28.54
CA ASN A 485 6.25 -1.85 -29.39
C ASN A 485 6.94 -3.17 -29.02
N ASN A 486 6.78 -4.19 -29.87
CA ASN A 486 7.62 -5.39 -29.85
C ASN A 486 9.12 -5.00 -29.91
N ASN A 487 9.87 -5.26 -28.82
CA ASN A 487 11.30 -5.01 -28.70
C ASN A 487 12.08 -6.34 -28.56
N PRO A 488 12.08 -7.22 -29.58
CA PRO A 488 12.53 -8.61 -29.46
C PRO A 488 14.01 -8.75 -29.14
N THR A 489 14.82 -7.71 -29.38
CA THR A 489 16.25 -7.66 -29.08
C THR A 489 16.57 -7.07 -27.71
N LEU A 490 15.55 -6.60 -26.97
CA LEU A 490 15.67 -5.91 -25.67
C LEU A 490 16.56 -4.66 -25.72
N LYS A 491 16.46 -3.89 -26.80
CA LYS A 491 17.16 -2.61 -26.94
C LYS A 491 16.81 -1.65 -25.81
N ASN A 492 17.82 -0.92 -25.33
CA ASN A 492 17.78 -0.03 -24.15
C ASN A 492 17.59 -0.74 -22.79
N HIS A 493 17.58 -2.07 -22.73
CA HIS A 493 17.65 -2.78 -21.47
C HIS A 493 19.09 -3.10 -21.07
N LYS A 494 19.35 -3.03 -19.77
CA LYS A 494 20.55 -3.55 -19.11
C LYS A 494 20.15 -4.69 -18.16
N LEU A 495 20.80 -5.83 -18.33
CA LEU A 495 20.76 -7.02 -17.48
C LEU A 495 22.06 -7.13 -16.68
N ILE A 496 21.98 -7.10 -15.36
CA ILE A 496 23.08 -7.51 -14.47
C ILE A 496 22.80 -8.92 -13.95
N ILE A 497 23.83 -9.79 -13.98
CA ILE A 497 23.82 -11.12 -13.39
C ILE A 497 24.84 -11.17 -12.25
N LEU A 498 24.37 -11.27 -11.01
CA LEU A 498 25.16 -11.44 -9.78
C LEU A 498 24.95 -12.86 -9.24
N THR A 499 25.91 -13.78 -9.44
CA THR A 499 25.82 -15.16 -8.91
C THR A 499 27.16 -15.62 -8.33
N PRO A 500 27.17 -16.47 -7.29
CA PRO A 500 28.42 -16.97 -6.69
C PRO A 500 29.10 -18.05 -7.54
N TRP A 501 28.35 -18.64 -8.45
CA TRP A 501 28.81 -19.61 -9.44
C TRP A 501 28.94 -18.94 -10.80
N ALA A 502 29.90 -19.42 -11.59
CA ALA A 502 30.04 -19.05 -13.00
C ALA A 502 28.91 -19.68 -13.85
N PRO A 503 28.26 -18.92 -14.76
CA PRO A 503 27.39 -19.49 -15.77
C PRO A 503 28.11 -20.56 -16.61
N PRO A 504 27.37 -21.52 -17.21
CA PRO A 504 27.98 -22.53 -18.08
C PRO A 504 28.79 -21.87 -19.22
N PRO A 505 29.93 -22.48 -19.64
CA PRO A 505 30.74 -21.95 -20.73
C PRO A 505 29.90 -21.68 -21.99
N GLY A 506 30.02 -20.47 -22.54
CA GLY A 506 29.25 -20.03 -23.70
C GLY A 506 27.83 -19.52 -23.41
N PHE A 507 27.29 -19.64 -22.19
CA PHE A 507 25.93 -19.17 -21.87
C PHE A 507 25.75 -17.68 -22.15
N LEU A 508 26.63 -16.82 -21.62
CA LEU A 508 26.55 -15.38 -21.83
C LEU A 508 26.68 -14.99 -23.31
N ALA A 509 27.51 -15.70 -24.07
CA ALA A 509 27.65 -15.50 -25.51
C ALA A 509 26.38 -15.92 -26.28
N SER A 510 25.75 -17.02 -25.90
CA SER A 510 24.46 -17.44 -26.45
C SER A 510 23.35 -16.44 -26.11
N LEU A 511 23.34 -15.91 -24.88
CA LEU A 511 22.35 -14.93 -24.44
C LEU A 511 22.51 -13.60 -25.20
N GLN A 512 23.75 -13.14 -25.41
CA GLN A 512 24.05 -11.97 -26.24
C GLN A 512 23.72 -12.21 -27.73
N GLN A 513 23.90 -13.44 -28.23
CA GLN A 513 23.51 -13.80 -29.59
C GLN A 513 21.98 -13.82 -29.79
N HIS A 514 21.22 -14.24 -28.78
CA HIS A 514 19.75 -14.21 -28.81
C HIS A 514 19.17 -12.80 -28.57
N PHE A 515 19.82 -11.97 -27.76
CA PHE A 515 19.43 -10.59 -27.46
C PHE A 515 20.56 -9.60 -27.79
N PRO A 516 20.76 -9.25 -29.08
CA PRO A 516 21.93 -8.49 -29.52
C PRO A 516 21.99 -7.04 -29.02
N ASP A 517 20.85 -6.43 -28.69
CA ASP A 517 20.78 -5.05 -28.18
C ASP A 517 20.66 -4.97 -26.64
N LEU A 518 20.61 -6.11 -25.95
CA LEU A 518 20.61 -6.19 -24.48
C LEU A 518 22.04 -5.97 -23.96
N VAL A 519 22.23 -5.02 -23.05
CA VAL A 519 23.52 -4.88 -22.34
C VAL A 519 23.57 -5.92 -21.23
N ILE A 520 24.49 -6.90 -21.32
CA ILE A 520 24.64 -7.98 -20.34
C ILE A 520 25.94 -7.79 -19.56
N GLU A 521 25.83 -7.60 -18.25
CA GLU A 521 26.96 -7.59 -17.32
C GLU A 521 26.87 -8.78 -16.35
N TYR A 522 28.01 -9.44 -16.12
CA TYR A 522 28.11 -10.58 -15.21
C TYR A 522 29.21 -10.34 -14.18
N HIS A 523 28.85 -10.50 -12.91
CA HIS A 523 29.79 -10.42 -11.79
C HIS A 523 29.69 -11.72 -11.00
N GLN A 524 30.80 -12.46 -10.92
CA GLN A 524 30.90 -13.56 -9.97
C GLN A 524 31.03 -12.98 -8.57
N SER A 525 30.04 -13.23 -7.72
CA SER A 525 30.01 -12.71 -6.37
C SER A 525 30.92 -13.52 -5.44
N GLU A 526 31.88 -12.88 -4.78
CA GLU A 526 32.66 -13.50 -3.68
C GLU A 526 31.85 -13.69 -2.38
N TRP A 527 30.57 -13.25 -2.34
CA TRP A 527 29.78 -13.06 -1.12
C TRP A 527 29.28 -14.37 -0.47
N THR A 528 29.93 -15.52 -0.68
CA THR A 528 29.36 -16.85 -0.40
C THR A 528 30.32 -17.91 0.17
N GLN A 529 31.40 -17.52 0.84
CA GLN A 529 32.25 -18.48 1.57
C GLN A 529 32.50 -18.01 3.02
N PRO A 530 31.65 -18.40 3.99
CA PRO A 530 32.00 -18.32 5.39
C PRO A 530 33.17 -19.27 5.67
N GLN A 531 34.28 -18.76 6.20
CA GLN A 531 35.32 -19.61 6.79
C GLN A 531 34.71 -20.31 8.02
N PRO A 532 34.86 -21.64 8.19
CA PRO A 532 34.30 -22.34 9.36
C PRO A 532 34.88 -21.80 10.68
N GLY A 533 34.07 -21.07 11.44
CA GLY A 533 34.41 -20.59 12.79
C GLY A 533 34.48 -19.08 13.02
N SER A 534 34.19 -18.22 12.03
CA SER A 534 34.09 -16.76 12.27
C SER A 534 32.71 -16.37 12.85
N PRO A 535 32.62 -15.62 13.97
CA PRO A 535 31.34 -15.15 14.52
C PRO A 535 30.67 -14.00 13.76
N GLU A 536 31.43 -13.26 12.94
CA GLU A 536 30.92 -12.12 12.19
C GLU A 536 31.50 -12.14 10.77
N ASN A 537 30.63 -12.04 9.75
CA ASN A 537 31.02 -11.70 8.38
C ASN A 537 30.78 -10.19 8.19
N PRO A 538 31.77 -9.39 7.76
CA PRO A 538 31.55 -7.98 7.50
C PRO A 538 30.54 -7.78 6.36
N PRO A 539 29.75 -6.70 6.37
CA PRO A 539 28.90 -6.37 5.24
C PRO A 539 29.78 -6.22 3.99
N PRO A 540 29.50 -6.96 2.91
CA PRO A 540 30.31 -6.91 1.71
C PRO A 540 30.23 -5.54 1.02
N PRO A 541 31.23 -5.17 0.20
CA PRO A 541 31.40 -3.80 -0.27
C PRO A 541 30.22 -3.31 -1.12
N PRO A 542 29.80 -2.03 -0.98
CA PRO A 542 28.71 -1.47 -1.77
C PRO A 542 29.04 -1.52 -3.26
N PHE A 543 28.16 -2.12 -4.04
CA PHE A 543 28.31 -2.23 -5.49
C PHE A 543 28.14 -0.83 -6.13
N PRO A 544 28.99 -0.42 -7.10
CA PRO A 544 29.09 0.98 -7.51
C PRO A 544 27.78 1.56 -8.08
N VAL A 545 27.37 2.73 -7.59
CA VAL A 545 26.12 3.41 -8.01
C VAL A 545 26.07 3.66 -9.52
N GLU A 546 27.22 3.97 -10.13
CA GLU A 546 27.36 4.17 -11.58
C GLU A 546 27.06 2.91 -12.42
N GLU A 547 27.25 1.72 -11.84
CA GLU A 547 26.93 0.46 -12.51
C GLU A 547 25.43 0.10 -12.38
N TRP A 548 24.77 0.57 -11.29
CA TRP A 548 23.33 0.36 -11.02
C TRP A 548 22.37 1.29 -11.77
N LYS A 549 22.77 2.53 -12.05
CA LYS A 549 21.84 3.62 -12.41
C LYS A 549 20.92 3.30 -13.59
N ASP A 550 21.39 2.53 -14.57
CA ASP A 550 20.66 2.20 -15.81
C ASP A 550 20.16 0.75 -15.85
N VAL A 551 20.21 0.02 -14.73
CA VAL A 551 19.78 -1.39 -14.67
C VAL A 551 18.27 -1.50 -14.78
N THR A 552 17.83 -2.26 -15.79
CA THR A 552 16.40 -2.56 -16.01
C THR A 552 16.02 -3.96 -15.55
N ILE A 553 16.97 -4.91 -15.59
CA ILE A 553 16.80 -6.33 -15.26
C ILE A 553 17.98 -6.76 -14.37
N LEU A 554 17.69 -7.43 -13.26
CA LEU A 554 18.69 -7.97 -12.35
C LEU A 554 18.41 -9.45 -12.10
N LEU A 555 19.36 -10.33 -12.41
CA LEU A 555 19.44 -11.67 -11.82
C LEU A 555 20.44 -11.60 -10.66
N THR A 556 20.03 -11.92 -9.44
CA THR A 556 20.87 -11.83 -8.23
C THR A 556 20.78 -13.10 -7.38
N PHE A 557 21.86 -13.47 -6.71
CA PHE A 557 21.92 -14.58 -5.78
C PHE A 557 22.18 -14.05 -4.37
N THR A 558 21.23 -14.26 -3.46
CA THR A 558 21.21 -13.77 -2.07
C THR A 558 21.47 -12.28 -1.87
N TYR A 559 20.40 -11.47 -1.82
CA TYR A 559 20.14 -10.47 -0.77
C TYR A 559 18.69 -9.93 -0.90
N LEU A 560 17.75 -10.61 -0.21
CA LEU A 560 16.33 -10.28 0.04
C LEU A 560 15.37 -10.06 -1.16
N PRO A 561 14.05 -10.31 -1.00
CA PRO A 561 13.32 -10.64 0.24
C PRO A 561 13.14 -12.15 0.50
N GLN A 562 12.16 -12.46 1.36
CA GLN A 562 12.14 -13.51 2.40
C GLN A 562 11.90 -14.97 1.90
N PRO A 563 12.16 -15.99 2.74
CA PRO A 563 12.14 -17.42 2.36
C PRO A 563 10.83 -18.02 1.85
N LYS A 564 9.73 -17.27 1.76
CA LYS A 564 8.39 -17.79 1.40
C LYS A 564 8.10 -17.79 -0.10
N ASP A 565 8.69 -16.87 -0.87
CA ASP A 565 8.44 -16.56 -2.29
C ASP A 565 8.67 -17.66 -3.39
N ALA A 566 8.69 -18.96 -3.06
CA ALA A 566 8.99 -20.20 -3.84
C ALA A 566 8.57 -20.43 -5.34
N PRO A 567 9.39 -20.19 -6.40
CA PRO A 567 9.28 -20.95 -7.66
C PRO A 567 10.22 -22.16 -7.86
N LYS A 568 10.38 -22.57 -9.13
CA LYS A 568 9.66 -23.76 -9.63
C LYS A 568 10.59 -24.73 -10.40
N LEU A 569 11.48 -25.42 -9.69
CA LEU A 569 12.34 -26.50 -10.25
C LEU A 569 11.92 -27.87 -9.71
N HIS A 570 11.15 -28.63 -10.50
CA HIS A 570 10.37 -29.77 -10.00
C HIS A 570 10.87 -31.20 -10.20
N PRO A 571 11.76 -31.53 -11.16
CA PRO A 571 12.13 -32.93 -11.41
C PRO A 571 12.66 -33.61 -10.15
N GLN A 572 13.63 -32.98 -9.48
CA GLN A 572 14.34 -33.55 -8.34
C GLN A 572 13.48 -33.65 -7.07
N ILE A 573 12.60 -32.67 -6.80
CA ILE A 573 11.66 -32.76 -5.67
C ILE A 573 10.66 -33.90 -5.90
N SER A 574 10.16 -34.04 -7.13
CA SER A 574 9.24 -35.13 -7.47
C SER A 574 9.95 -36.49 -7.49
N GLU A 575 11.21 -36.55 -7.92
CA GLU A 575 12.07 -37.73 -7.80
C GLU A 575 12.28 -38.12 -6.33
N TRP A 576 12.51 -37.17 -5.42
CA TRP A 576 12.61 -37.43 -3.97
C TRP A 576 11.29 -37.94 -3.38
N LEU A 577 10.15 -37.37 -3.79
CA LEU A 577 8.81 -37.83 -3.38
C LEU A 577 8.56 -39.28 -3.82
N ILE A 578 8.88 -39.61 -5.07
CA ILE A 578 8.74 -40.99 -5.57
C ILE A 578 9.77 -41.92 -4.92
N LEU A 579 11.02 -41.49 -4.75
CA LEU A 579 12.09 -42.26 -4.11
C LEU A 579 11.72 -42.66 -2.68
N THR A 580 11.28 -41.71 -1.86
CA THR A 580 10.94 -41.99 -0.45
C THR A 580 9.70 -42.87 -0.33
N TYR A 581 8.68 -42.64 -1.16
CA TYR A 581 7.49 -43.49 -1.22
C TYR A 581 7.81 -44.93 -1.66
N LEU A 582 8.56 -45.12 -2.76
CA LEU A 582 8.97 -46.45 -3.23
C LEU A 582 9.92 -47.14 -2.23
N SER A 583 10.86 -46.40 -1.64
CA SER A 583 11.75 -46.92 -0.59
C SER A 583 10.96 -47.44 0.60
N PHE A 584 9.90 -46.73 1.01
CA PHE A 584 9.01 -47.19 2.07
C PHE A 584 8.21 -48.44 1.65
N ASN A 585 7.53 -48.39 0.50
CA ASN A 585 6.71 -49.46 -0.04
C ASN A 585 7.47 -50.79 -0.26
N HIS A 586 8.74 -50.72 -0.66
CA HIS A 586 9.63 -51.87 -0.83
C HIS A 586 10.50 -52.17 0.42
N ARG A 587 10.19 -51.55 1.57
CA ARG A 587 10.88 -51.71 2.87
C ARG A 587 12.41 -51.51 2.82
N LEU A 588 12.91 -50.66 1.93
CA LEU A 588 14.34 -50.38 1.77
C LEU A 588 15.02 -49.90 3.07
N PRO A 589 14.44 -49.01 3.92
CA PRO A 589 15.05 -48.63 5.19
C PRO A 589 15.30 -49.82 6.14
N HIS A 590 14.40 -50.81 6.15
CA HIS A 590 14.57 -52.04 6.94
C HIS A 590 15.71 -52.89 6.37
N TYR A 591 15.73 -53.14 5.05
CA TYR A 591 16.82 -53.91 4.43
C TYR A 591 18.19 -53.23 4.55
N LEU A 592 18.26 -51.89 4.52
CA LEU A 592 19.49 -51.14 4.82
C LEU A 592 19.93 -51.29 6.29
N SER A 593 18.98 -51.40 7.23
CA SER A 593 19.28 -51.71 8.64
C SER A 593 19.84 -53.13 8.77
N LEU A 594 19.21 -54.12 8.13
CA LEU A 594 19.71 -55.50 8.10
C LEU A 594 21.10 -55.61 7.46
N GLN A 595 21.34 -54.87 6.36
CA GLN A 595 22.65 -54.80 5.71
C GLN A 595 23.72 -54.23 6.66
N LYS A 596 23.43 -53.15 7.40
CA LYS A 596 24.33 -52.59 8.42
C LYS A 596 24.61 -53.58 9.56
N GLN A 597 23.65 -54.45 9.88
CA GLN A 597 23.78 -55.54 10.86
C GLN A 597 24.44 -56.82 10.29
N ALA A 598 24.82 -56.82 9.00
CA ALA A 598 25.28 -58.01 8.26
C ALA A 598 24.29 -59.21 8.33
N HIS A 599 23.00 -58.94 8.47
CA HIS A 599 21.96 -59.94 8.64
C HIS A 599 21.21 -60.20 7.33
N TRP A 600 21.18 -61.45 6.86
CA TRP A 600 20.45 -61.83 5.65
C TRP A 600 19.07 -62.41 6.00
N SER A 601 18.01 -61.60 5.83
CA SER A 601 16.63 -62.04 5.94
C SER A 601 15.82 -61.61 4.71
N ARG A 602 14.85 -62.43 4.32
CA ARG A 602 13.88 -62.11 3.25
C ARG A 602 12.63 -61.37 3.77
N GLY A 603 12.51 -61.19 5.10
CA GLY A 603 11.35 -60.58 5.73
C GLY A 603 10.02 -61.27 5.36
N HIS A 604 8.92 -60.53 5.48
CA HIS A 604 7.61 -60.95 4.98
C HIS A 604 7.34 -60.33 3.61
N PHE A 605 7.45 -61.16 2.56
CA PHE A 605 7.25 -60.76 1.16
C PHE A 605 5.87 -60.14 0.91
N ASP A 606 4.83 -60.65 1.58
CA ASP A 606 3.43 -60.22 1.46
C ASP A 606 3.16 -58.79 1.96
N SER A 607 4.19 -58.12 2.49
CA SER A 607 4.10 -56.77 3.04
C SER A 607 4.76 -55.68 2.18
N ILE A 608 5.16 -56.05 0.97
CA ILE A 608 5.60 -55.13 -0.09
C ILE A 608 4.37 -54.75 -0.92
N GLU A 609 4.20 -53.45 -1.20
CA GLU A 609 3.12 -52.94 -2.05
C GLU A 609 3.68 -52.21 -3.26
N ASP A 610 3.14 -52.47 -4.45
CA ASP A 610 3.40 -51.63 -5.61
C ASP A 610 2.49 -50.38 -5.64
N ALA A 611 2.82 -49.41 -6.49
CA ALA A 611 2.09 -48.14 -6.62
C ALA A 611 0.83 -48.23 -7.52
N THR A 612 0.60 -49.35 -8.19
CA THR A 612 -0.44 -49.48 -9.23
C THR A 612 -1.83 -49.37 -8.63
N ALA A 613 -2.72 -48.61 -9.29
CA ALA A 613 -4.09 -48.33 -8.86
C ALA A 613 -4.24 -47.65 -7.48
N LYS A 614 -3.14 -47.26 -6.81
CA LYS A 614 -3.12 -46.45 -5.59
C LYS A 614 -3.57 -45.01 -5.88
N THR A 615 -4.04 -44.27 -4.86
CA THR A 615 -4.42 -42.85 -4.97
C THR A 615 -3.32 -41.95 -4.39
N VAL A 616 -2.77 -41.03 -5.18
CA VAL A 616 -2.02 -39.88 -4.64
C VAL A 616 -2.94 -38.68 -4.48
N GLY A 617 -3.01 -38.13 -3.26
CA GLY A 617 -3.61 -36.84 -2.98
C GLY A 617 -2.52 -35.77 -2.93
N ILE A 618 -2.69 -34.69 -3.68
CA ILE A 618 -1.73 -33.61 -3.78
C ILE A 618 -2.33 -32.33 -3.21
N LEU A 619 -1.93 -32.03 -1.98
CA LEU A 619 -2.29 -30.83 -1.24
C LEU A 619 -1.42 -29.66 -1.74
N GLY A 620 -2.03 -28.79 -2.56
CA GLY A 620 -1.34 -27.74 -3.30
C GLY A 620 -0.95 -28.18 -4.70
N TYR A 621 -1.89 -28.20 -5.65
CA TYR A 621 -1.64 -28.56 -7.06
C TYR A 621 -0.90 -27.48 -7.88
N GLY A 622 0.20 -26.97 -7.31
CA GLY A 622 1.22 -26.19 -8.00
C GLY A 622 2.13 -27.09 -8.86
N ALA A 623 3.24 -26.56 -9.34
CA ALA A 623 4.02 -27.26 -10.35
C ALA A 623 4.90 -28.41 -9.81
N ILE A 624 5.23 -28.44 -8.50
CA ILE A 624 5.73 -29.67 -7.84
C ILE A 624 4.64 -30.75 -7.94
N GLY A 625 3.42 -30.40 -7.52
CA GLY A 625 2.25 -31.28 -7.58
C GLY A 625 1.96 -31.81 -8.99
N ARG A 626 2.08 -30.97 -10.01
CA ARG A 626 1.89 -31.35 -11.43
C ARG A 626 2.96 -32.33 -11.93
N GLN A 627 4.25 -32.09 -11.63
CA GLN A 627 5.31 -33.03 -11.98
C GLN A 627 5.19 -34.35 -11.20
N THR A 628 4.78 -34.28 -9.93
CA THR A 628 4.50 -35.46 -9.10
C THR A 628 3.31 -36.26 -9.66
N ALA A 629 2.24 -35.60 -10.09
CA ALA A 629 1.10 -36.24 -10.75
C ALA A 629 1.49 -36.95 -12.04
N ARG A 630 2.33 -36.32 -12.88
CA ARG A 630 2.88 -36.94 -14.09
C ARG A 630 3.64 -38.24 -13.78
N LEU A 631 4.50 -38.23 -12.76
CA LEU A 631 5.24 -39.44 -12.33
C LEU A 631 4.29 -40.48 -11.72
N ALA A 632 3.33 -40.08 -10.90
CA ALA A 632 2.35 -40.96 -10.28
C ALA A 632 1.47 -41.67 -11.33
N VAL A 633 0.97 -40.95 -12.34
CA VAL A 633 0.22 -41.54 -13.47
C VAL A 633 1.10 -42.49 -14.28
N ALA A 634 2.39 -42.18 -14.49
CA ALA A 634 3.32 -43.08 -15.15
C ALA A 634 3.57 -44.39 -14.36
N MET A 635 3.36 -44.38 -13.03
CA MET A 635 3.35 -45.57 -12.16
C MET A 635 1.97 -46.21 -11.99
N GLY A 636 0.95 -45.77 -12.75
CA GLY A 636 -0.41 -46.32 -12.69
C GLY A 636 -1.24 -45.86 -11.48
N MET A 637 -0.85 -44.77 -10.79
CA MET A 637 -1.63 -44.17 -9.71
C MET A 637 -2.76 -43.28 -10.24
N ARG A 638 -3.83 -43.15 -9.44
CA ARG A 638 -4.89 -42.14 -9.63
C ARG A 638 -4.51 -40.87 -8.85
N VAL A 639 -4.75 -39.69 -9.44
CA VAL A 639 -4.37 -38.40 -8.84
C VAL A 639 -5.62 -37.64 -8.37
N HIS A 640 -5.61 -37.22 -7.10
CA HIS A 640 -6.59 -36.28 -6.52
C HIS A 640 -5.86 -34.97 -6.22
N ALA A 641 -6.32 -33.86 -6.81
CA ALA A 641 -5.69 -32.54 -6.65
C ALA A 641 -6.49 -31.64 -5.71
N TYR A 642 -5.80 -30.90 -4.83
CA TYR A 642 -6.39 -29.83 -4.01
C TYR A 642 -5.78 -28.47 -4.36
N THR A 643 -6.61 -27.45 -4.56
CA THR A 643 -6.20 -26.05 -4.81
C THR A 643 -7.01 -25.05 -4.00
N LEU A 644 -6.41 -23.95 -3.56
CA LEU A 644 -7.13 -22.89 -2.81
C LEU A 644 -8.35 -22.35 -3.59
N HIS A 645 -8.19 -22.16 -4.90
CA HIS A 645 -9.26 -21.68 -5.78
C HIS A 645 -9.85 -22.81 -6.64
N PRO A 646 -11.17 -22.78 -6.95
CA PRO A 646 -11.80 -23.75 -7.83
C PRO A 646 -11.21 -23.85 -9.23
N ARG A 647 -11.18 -25.06 -9.79
CA ARG A 647 -10.68 -25.38 -11.14
C ARG A 647 -11.72 -26.18 -11.97
N PRO A 648 -12.95 -25.63 -12.15
CA PRO A 648 -14.07 -26.40 -12.70
C PRO A 648 -13.91 -26.78 -14.18
N THR A 649 -13.30 -25.93 -15.00
CA THR A 649 -13.21 -26.10 -16.47
C THR A 649 -11.80 -26.51 -16.92
N PRO A 650 -11.63 -27.16 -18.09
CA PRO A 650 -10.31 -27.48 -18.65
C PRO A 650 -9.40 -26.24 -18.76
N GLU A 651 -9.91 -25.11 -19.26
CA GLU A 651 -9.13 -23.87 -19.35
C GLU A 651 -8.69 -23.36 -17.97
N SER A 652 -9.54 -23.47 -16.94
CA SER A 652 -9.13 -23.10 -15.58
C SER A 652 -8.04 -23.99 -15.00
N ARG A 653 -7.89 -25.24 -15.48
CA ARG A 653 -6.92 -26.23 -14.98
C ARG A 653 -5.53 -26.10 -15.59
N LYS A 654 -5.38 -25.40 -16.72
CA LYS A 654 -4.08 -25.18 -17.37
C LYS A 654 -3.10 -24.48 -16.43
N ASP A 655 -1.84 -24.91 -16.44
CA ASP A 655 -0.74 -24.11 -15.87
C ASP A 655 -0.23 -23.14 -16.95
N ARG A 656 0.07 -21.91 -16.52
CA ARG A 656 0.68 -20.87 -17.38
C ARG A 656 2.08 -20.51 -16.89
N GLY A 657 2.61 -21.20 -15.88
CA GLY A 657 4.01 -21.15 -15.47
C GLY A 657 4.92 -21.93 -16.43
N TRP A 658 6.22 -21.84 -16.20
CA TRP A 658 7.23 -22.57 -16.98
C TRP A 658 7.51 -23.93 -16.36
N ALA A 659 7.64 -24.94 -17.23
CA ALA A 659 8.21 -26.24 -16.91
C ALA A 659 9.09 -26.67 -18.09
N PRO A 660 10.14 -27.49 -17.87
CA PRO A 660 10.90 -28.09 -18.96
C PRO A 660 9.99 -28.89 -19.91
N GLN A 661 10.36 -28.96 -21.19
CA GLN A 661 9.55 -29.66 -22.20
C GLN A 661 9.26 -31.12 -21.79
N GLY A 662 7.99 -31.52 -21.87
CA GLY A 662 7.54 -32.87 -21.49
C GLY A 662 7.45 -33.13 -19.98
N MET A 663 7.56 -32.10 -19.14
CA MET A 663 7.42 -32.18 -17.68
C MET A 663 6.19 -31.39 -17.18
N GLY A 664 5.82 -31.62 -15.92
CA GLY A 664 4.63 -31.03 -15.32
C GLY A 664 3.33 -31.60 -15.89
N ASP A 665 2.28 -30.78 -15.84
CA ASP A 665 0.93 -31.07 -16.34
C ASP A 665 0.35 -29.74 -16.88
N PRO A 666 0.80 -29.27 -18.06
CA PRO A 666 0.42 -27.96 -18.57
C PRO A 666 -1.08 -27.83 -18.82
N ASP A 667 -1.76 -28.92 -19.20
CA ASP A 667 -3.19 -28.92 -19.48
C ASP A 667 -4.08 -29.26 -18.26
N GLY A 668 -3.49 -29.73 -17.16
CA GLY A 668 -4.23 -30.09 -15.94
C GLY A 668 -5.07 -31.37 -16.09
N ILE A 669 -4.54 -32.34 -16.84
CA ILE A 669 -5.26 -33.55 -17.29
C ILE A 669 -5.04 -34.77 -16.39
N PHE A 670 -4.01 -34.80 -15.54
CA PHE A 670 -3.72 -35.96 -14.70
C PHE A 670 -4.69 -36.17 -13.51
N PRO A 671 -5.25 -35.13 -12.85
CA PRO A 671 -6.14 -35.36 -11.72
C PRO A 671 -7.50 -35.93 -12.13
N SER A 672 -7.76 -37.16 -11.69
CA SER A 672 -9.08 -37.80 -11.81
C SER A 672 -10.15 -37.18 -10.91
N LYS A 673 -9.73 -36.43 -9.88
CA LYS A 673 -10.62 -35.59 -9.04
C LYS A 673 -9.93 -34.27 -8.71
N TRP A 674 -10.72 -33.20 -8.67
CA TRP A 674 -10.32 -31.87 -8.23
C TRP A 674 -11.15 -31.48 -7.01
N PHE A 675 -10.46 -30.99 -5.99
CA PHE A 675 -11.00 -30.45 -4.75
C PHE A 675 -10.47 -29.03 -4.58
N SER A 676 -11.25 -28.16 -3.94
CA SER A 676 -10.81 -26.79 -3.74
C SER A 676 -11.56 -26.06 -2.64
N GLY A 677 -10.87 -25.17 -1.97
CA GLY A 677 -11.47 -24.20 -1.06
C GLY A 677 -10.51 -23.71 0.00
N ALA A 678 -11.03 -22.86 0.88
CA ALA A 678 -10.32 -22.28 2.01
C ALA A 678 -10.92 -22.70 3.37
N ALA A 679 -12.09 -23.36 3.37
CA ALA A 679 -12.74 -23.84 4.58
C ALA A 679 -12.14 -25.19 5.01
N LYS A 680 -12.30 -25.54 6.28
CA LYS A 680 -11.71 -26.77 6.84
C LYS A 680 -12.40 -28.02 6.27
N GLU A 681 -13.69 -27.88 5.99
CA GLU A 681 -14.59 -28.87 5.42
C GLU A 681 -14.19 -29.26 3.99
N ASP A 682 -13.65 -28.32 3.21
CA ASP A 682 -13.12 -28.56 1.87
C ASP A 682 -11.89 -29.48 1.92
N LEU A 683 -10.96 -29.17 2.84
CA LEU A 683 -9.78 -29.99 3.12
C LEU A 683 -10.19 -31.38 3.61
N HIS A 684 -11.12 -31.45 4.57
CA HIS A 684 -11.63 -32.71 5.12
C HIS A 684 -12.24 -33.60 4.03
N THR A 685 -13.01 -33.02 3.10
CA THR A 685 -13.59 -33.73 1.95
C THR A 685 -12.52 -34.30 1.02
N PHE A 686 -11.40 -33.59 0.84
CA PHE A 686 -10.24 -34.09 0.09
C PHE A 686 -9.48 -35.19 0.82
N LEU A 687 -9.20 -35.04 2.12
CA LEU A 687 -8.52 -36.07 2.93
C LEU A 687 -9.37 -37.35 3.02
N ALA A 688 -10.70 -37.20 3.07
CA ALA A 688 -11.66 -38.30 3.07
C ALA A 688 -11.75 -39.07 1.73
N SER A 689 -11.03 -38.64 0.69
CA SER A 689 -11.19 -39.19 -0.67
C SER A 689 -10.46 -40.52 -0.96
N GLY A 690 -9.86 -41.15 0.06
CA GLY A 690 -9.21 -42.47 -0.02
C GLY A 690 -7.78 -42.41 -0.56
N LEU A 691 -6.87 -41.81 0.21
CA LEU A 691 -5.49 -41.50 -0.18
C LEU A 691 -4.48 -42.56 0.30
N ASP A 692 -3.65 -43.07 -0.62
CA ASP A 692 -2.49 -43.93 -0.31
C ASP A 692 -1.23 -43.11 0.00
N LEU A 693 -1.06 -42.00 -0.73
CA LEU A 693 0.04 -41.06 -0.58
C LEU A 693 -0.56 -39.66 -0.49
N LEU A 694 -0.29 -38.93 0.58
CA LEU A 694 -0.61 -37.51 0.71
C LEU A 694 0.67 -36.70 0.53
N VAL A 695 0.75 -35.94 -0.55
CA VAL A 695 1.86 -35.01 -0.83
C VAL A 695 1.45 -33.62 -0.34
N VAL A 696 2.23 -33.03 0.55
CA VAL A 696 2.03 -31.69 1.09
C VAL A 696 3.01 -30.73 0.39
N SER A 697 2.44 -29.78 -0.36
CA SER A 697 3.16 -28.89 -1.28
C SER A 697 2.55 -27.47 -1.34
N THR A 698 1.85 -27.06 -0.29
CA THR A 698 1.31 -25.70 -0.11
C THR A 698 2.35 -24.72 0.42
N PRO A 699 2.27 -23.41 0.14
CA PRO A 699 3.05 -22.40 0.85
C PRO A 699 2.72 -22.40 2.35
N LEU A 700 3.61 -21.83 3.18
CA LEU A 700 3.33 -21.58 4.59
C LEU A 700 2.77 -20.16 4.76
N THR A 701 1.50 -20.09 5.14
CA THR A 701 0.74 -18.86 5.36
C THR A 701 0.02 -18.98 6.72
N PRO A 702 -0.55 -17.89 7.27
CA PRO A 702 -1.38 -17.98 8.46
C PRO A 702 -2.55 -18.99 8.34
N GLY A 703 -3.07 -19.20 7.13
CA GLY A 703 -4.16 -20.15 6.85
C GLY A 703 -3.70 -21.58 6.56
N THR A 704 -2.41 -21.83 6.30
CA THR A 704 -1.85 -23.18 6.08
C THR A 704 -0.94 -23.65 7.22
N LYS A 705 -0.69 -22.82 8.24
CA LYS A 705 0.01 -23.24 9.45
C LYS A 705 -0.83 -24.25 10.23
N HIS A 706 -0.23 -25.39 10.58
CA HIS A 706 -0.87 -26.55 11.19
C HIS A 706 -2.13 -27.04 10.45
N LEU A 707 -2.14 -26.91 9.12
CA LEU A 707 -3.23 -27.37 8.24
C LEU A 707 -3.51 -28.89 8.40
N LEU A 708 -2.48 -29.67 8.73
CA LEU A 708 -2.63 -31.06 9.16
C LEU A 708 -2.35 -31.19 10.66
N GLY A 709 -3.40 -31.47 11.44
CA GLY A 709 -3.33 -31.78 12.86
C GLY A 709 -4.04 -33.09 13.19
N LYS A 710 -4.36 -33.26 14.47
CA LYS A 710 -4.96 -34.50 15.02
C LYS A 710 -6.21 -34.95 14.26
N GLU A 711 -7.12 -34.03 13.95
CA GLU A 711 -8.39 -34.32 13.28
C GLU A 711 -8.18 -34.82 11.84
N GLU A 712 -7.24 -34.21 11.12
CA GLU A 712 -6.91 -34.57 9.74
C GLU A 712 -6.31 -35.98 9.65
N PHE A 713 -5.49 -36.38 10.63
CA PHE A 713 -5.00 -37.75 10.72
C PHE A 713 -6.10 -38.77 11.08
N GLU A 714 -7.09 -38.40 11.90
CA GLU A 714 -8.28 -39.26 12.14
C GLU A 714 -9.13 -39.43 10.87
N ILE A 715 -9.25 -38.39 10.04
CA ILE A 715 -9.97 -38.45 8.76
C ILE A 715 -9.26 -39.39 7.79
N LEU A 716 -7.93 -39.25 7.62
CA LEU A 716 -7.13 -40.14 6.78
C LEU A 716 -7.24 -41.61 7.24
N TYR A 717 -7.22 -41.86 8.55
CA TYR A 717 -7.39 -43.19 9.13
C TYR A 717 -8.78 -43.79 8.83
N LYS A 718 -9.86 -43.00 9.01
CA LYS A 718 -11.24 -43.45 8.74
C LYS A 718 -11.55 -43.63 7.25
N ALA A 719 -10.92 -42.85 6.39
CA ALA A 719 -11.17 -42.84 4.95
C ALA A 719 -10.55 -44.04 4.19
N SER A 720 -9.71 -44.82 4.85
CA SER A 720 -9.03 -45.98 4.26
C SER A 720 -9.25 -47.22 5.11
N PRO A 721 -9.60 -48.39 4.52
CA PRO A 721 -9.59 -49.64 5.24
C PRO A 721 -8.23 -49.87 5.90
N PRO A 722 -8.16 -50.14 7.21
CA PRO A 722 -6.90 -50.38 7.88
C PRO A 722 -6.18 -51.58 7.27
N THR A 723 -4.89 -51.41 6.98
CA THR A 723 -4.04 -52.46 6.39
C THR A 723 -3.37 -53.23 7.51
N ILE A 724 -3.32 -54.55 7.36
CA ILE A 724 -2.70 -55.46 8.32
C ILE A 724 -1.21 -55.55 7.99
N PHE A 725 -0.37 -55.09 8.89
CA PHE A 725 1.08 -55.21 8.82
C PHE A 725 1.55 -56.34 9.72
N VAL A 726 2.43 -57.19 9.21
CA VAL A 726 3.16 -58.17 10.02
C VAL A 726 4.62 -57.72 10.09
N ASP A 727 5.19 -57.69 11.31
CA ASP A 727 6.61 -57.43 11.53
C ASP A 727 7.44 -58.73 11.49
N GLU A 728 8.77 -58.62 11.53
CA GLU A 728 9.68 -59.78 11.48
C GLU A 728 9.53 -60.78 12.65
N THR A 729 8.82 -60.43 13.72
CA THR A 729 8.52 -61.34 14.83
C THR A 729 7.21 -62.12 14.62
N GLY A 730 6.52 -61.89 13.50
CA GLY A 730 5.19 -62.43 13.23
C GLY A 730 4.08 -61.68 13.98
N LYS A 731 4.38 -60.53 14.60
CA LYS A 731 3.38 -59.73 15.30
C LYS A 731 2.58 -58.92 14.30
N THR A 732 1.27 -59.09 14.37
CA THR A 732 0.30 -58.38 13.55
C THR A 732 -0.05 -57.02 14.17
N GLU A 733 -0.04 -55.98 13.36
CA GLU A 733 -0.42 -54.62 13.72
C GLU A 733 -1.31 -54.01 12.61
N THR A 734 -2.44 -53.44 13.02
CA THR A 734 -3.35 -52.74 12.11
C THR A 734 -2.95 -51.27 12.01
N ARG A 735 -2.73 -50.74 10.79
CA ARG A 735 -2.44 -49.31 10.58
C ARG A 735 -3.27 -48.70 9.45
N GLY A 736 -3.48 -47.39 9.48
CA GLY A 736 -4.05 -46.66 8.36
C GLY A 736 -3.18 -46.74 7.10
N ARG A 737 -3.80 -46.61 5.93
CA ARG A 737 -3.18 -46.88 4.63
C ARG A 737 -2.40 -45.71 4.04
N THR A 738 -2.61 -44.48 4.52
CA THR A 738 -1.97 -43.27 3.97
C THR A 738 -0.53 -43.14 4.44
N PHE A 739 0.38 -42.89 3.49
CA PHE A 739 1.74 -42.38 3.72
C PHE A 739 1.76 -40.86 3.50
N VAL A 740 2.38 -40.09 4.40
CA VAL A 740 2.38 -38.61 4.32
C VAL A 740 3.75 -38.09 3.96
N SER A 741 3.85 -37.29 2.90
CA SER A 741 5.11 -36.74 2.39
C SER A 741 5.08 -35.21 2.42
N ASN A 742 5.94 -34.58 3.22
CA ASN A 742 6.04 -33.12 3.33
C ASN A 742 7.32 -32.59 2.67
N ILE A 743 7.14 -31.75 1.65
CA ILE A 743 8.21 -30.97 0.98
C ILE A 743 7.90 -29.47 0.96
N ALA A 744 6.92 -29.04 1.78
CA ALA A 744 6.43 -27.66 1.83
C ALA A 744 7.25 -26.83 2.82
N ARG A 745 6.80 -26.74 4.07
CA ARG A 745 7.54 -26.26 5.25
C ARG A 745 7.10 -27.11 6.44
N GLY A 746 7.96 -27.23 7.45
CA GLY A 746 7.64 -27.95 8.69
C GLY A 746 6.29 -27.54 9.30
N PRO A 747 6.08 -26.24 9.63
CA PRO A 747 4.88 -25.77 10.34
C PRO A 747 3.54 -25.91 9.58
N VAL A 748 3.51 -26.47 8.37
CA VAL A 748 2.25 -26.85 7.70
C VAL A 748 1.61 -28.08 8.39
N ILE A 749 2.43 -28.93 8.98
CA ILE A 749 2.00 -30.09 9.77
C ILE A 749 2.33 -29.81 11.24
N ASN A 750 1.41 -30.11 12.15
CA ASN A 750 1.75 -30.10 13.57
C ASN A 750 2.60 -31.35 13.92
N THR A 751 3.87 -31.15 14.26
CA THR A 751 4.84 -32.22 14.50
C THR A 751 4.40 -33.21 15.58
N ASP A 752 3.85 -32.75 16.71
CA ASP A 752 3.40 -33.63 17.80
C ASP A 752 2.24 -34.54 17.37
N HIS A 753 1.27 -33.98 16.63
CA HIS A 753 0.16 -34.77 16.07
C HIS A 753 0.62 -35.76 14.99
N LEU A 754 1.65 -35.43 14.21
CA LEU A 754 2.25 -36.36 13.25
C LEU A 754 2.94 -37.52 13.97
N ILE A 755 3.70 -37.24 15.03
CA ILE A 755 4.34 -38.26 15.87
C ILE A 755 3.27 -39.16 16.53
N ASP A 756 2.19 -38.59 17.09
CA ASP A 756 1.05 -39.38 17.59
C ASP A 756 0.46 -40.29 16.51
N ALA A 757 0.21 -39.77 15.30
CA ALA A 757 -0.37 -40.52 14.20
C ALA A 757 0.53 -41.67 13.70
N LEU A 758 1.85 -41.50 13.73
CA LEU A 758 2.83 -42.54 13.38
C LEU A 758 2.90 -43.62 14.47
N GLU A 759 3.05 -43.24 15.73
CA GLU A 759 3.17 -44.17 16.86
C GLU A 759 1.88 -44.95 17.11
N THR A 760 0.72 -44.31 17.03
CA THR A 760 -0.61 -44.96 17.15
C THR A 760 -1.06 -45.70 15.89
N GLY A 761 -0.35 -45.55 14.76
CA GLY A 761 -0.65 -46.26 13.52
C GLY A 761 -1.82 -45.69 12.71
N LYS A 762 -2.26 -44.46 12.97
CA LYS A 762 -3.30 -43.77 12.16
C LYS A 762 -2.86 -43.57 10.71
N ILE A 763 -1.56 -43.44 10.48
CA ILE A 763 -0.91 -43.45 9.15
C ILE A 763 0.19 -44.53 9.12
N ARG A 764 0.53 -45.05 7.93
CA ARG A 764 1.52 -46.15 7.81
C ARG A 764 2.97 -45.69 7.99
N GLY A 765 3.25 -44.43 7.65
CA GLY A 765 4.59 -43.85 7.62
C GLY A 765 4.58 -42.44 7.07
N ALA A 766 5.72 -41.76 7.12
CA ALA A 766 5.90 -40.44 6.55
C ALA A 766 7.30 -40.21 5.96
N ALA A 767 7.42 -39.24 5.05
CA ALA A 767 8.69 -38.70 4.59
C ALA A 767 8.69 -37.17 4.74
N LEU A 768 9.70 -36.62 5.40
CA LEU A 768 9.81 -35.20 5.68
C LEU A 768 11.17 -34.70 5.19
N ASP A 769 11.14 -33.79 4.21
CA ASP A 769 12.32 -33.01 3.85
C ASP A 769 12.40 -31.70 4.66
N VAL A 770 11.32 -31.37 5.39
CA VAL A 770 11.15 -30.14 6.18
C VAL A 770 10.53 -30.48 7.53
N THR A 771 10.93 -29.79 8.61
CA THR A 771 10.52 -30.11 9.99
C THR A 771 10.19 -28.87 10.81
N ASP A 772 9.40 -29.03 11.88
CA ASP A 772 9.14 -27.96 12.85
C ASP A 772 9.48 -28.50 14.26
N PRO A 773 10.50 -27.94 14.94
CA PRO A 773 11.42 -26.89 14.47
C PRO A 773 12.34 -27.36 13.32
N GLU A 774 12.87 -26.39 12.57
CA GLU A 774 13.97 -26.53 11.62
C GLU A 774 15.13 -25.61 12.07
N PRO A 775 16.41 -26.04 12.00
CA PRO A 775 16.85 -27.42 11.76
C PRO A 775 16.42 -28.34 12.90
N LEU A 776 16.18 -29.62 12.59
CA LEU A 776 15.69 -30.58 13.58
C LEU A 776 16.75 -30.80 14.68
N PRO A 777 16.48 -30.47 15.96
CA PRO A 777 17.50 -30.55 17.02
C PRO A 777 17.95 -31.98 17.28
N ASP A 778 19.22 -32.15 17.69
CA ASP A 778 19.73 -33.43 18.17
C ASP A 778 18.87 -33.97 19.34
N GLY A 779 18.59 -35.27 19.33
CA GLY A 779 17.75 -35.92 20.34
C GLY A 779 16.25 -35.61 20.25
N HIS A 780 15.79 -34.79 19.30
CA HIS A 780 14.36 -34.56 19.07
C HIS A 780 13.62 -35.88 18.76
N LYS A 781 12.42 -36.07 19.33
CA LYS A 781 11.66 -37.34 19.26
C LYS A 781 11.41 -37.84 17.83
N LEU A 782 11.33 -36.93 16.86
CA LEU A 782 11.13 -37.26 15.44
C LEU A 782 12.25 -38.14 14.87
N TRP A 783 13.50 -38.04 15.36
CA TRP A 783 14.62 -38.91 14.95
C TRP A 783 14.41 -40.39 15.30
N SER A 784 13.71 -40.66 16.41
CA SER A 784 13.42 -42.01 16.91
C SER A 784 11.98 -42.46 16.65
N THR A 785 11.15 -41.60 16.05
CA THR A 785 9.75 -41.91 15.72
C THR A 785 9.72 -42.98 14.63
N ARG A 786 8.85 -43.97 14.77
CA ARG A 786 8.80 -45.10 13.84
C ARG A 786 8.28 -44.70 12.44
N ASN A 787 8.71 -45.44 11.42
CA ASN A 787 8.21 -45.32 10.04
C ASN A 787 8.35 -43.92 9.39
N VAL A 788 9.26 -43.07 9.88
CA VAL A 788 9.57 -41.77 9.27
C VAL A 788 10.88 -41.83 8.48
N ILE A 789 10.91 -41.19 7.31
CA ILE A 789 12.12 -40.89 6.54
C ILE A 789 12.37 -39.38 6.69
N LEU A 790 13.58 -39.00 7.11
CA LEU A 790 13.97 -37.61 7.29
C LEU A 790 15.12 -37.27 6.34
N THR A 791 15.05 -36.12 5.68
CA THR A 791 16.18 -35.51 4.99
C THR A 791 16.28 -34.01 5.32
N PRO A 792 17.49 -33.43 5.34
CA PRO A 792 17.69 -32.06 5.82
C PRO A 792 17.48 -31.04 4.70
N HIS A 793 16.25 -30.92 4.20
CA HIS A 793 15.86 -29.91 3.20
C HIS A 793 16.62 -29.99 1.88
N VAL A 794 16.84 -31.21 1.37
CA VAL A 794 17.68 -31.49 0.19
C VAL A 794 16.90 -31.94 -1.05
N SER A 795 15.57 -32.11 -0.99
CA SER A 795 14.76 -32.57 -2.14
C SER A 795 14.86 -31.63 -3.34
N GLY A 796 15.21 -30.36 -3.13
CA GLY A 796 15.45 -29.36 -4.17
C GLY A 796 16.82 -29.42 -4.86
N ALA A 797 17.80 -30.16 -4.33
CA ALA A 797 19.19 -30.12 -4.80
C ALA A 797 19.40 -30.84 -6.13
N SER A 798 20.16 -30.25 -7.06
CA SER A 798 20.49 -30.87 -8.35
C SER A 798 21.74 -30.26 -9.01
N THR A 799 22.56 -31.08 -9.67
CA THR A 799 23.68 -30.58 -10.51
C THR A 799 23.21 -29.79 -11.73
N ARG A 800 21.94 -29.96 -12.15
CA ARG A 800 21.30 -29.18 -13.23
C ARG A 800 20.47 -28.00 -12.73
N TYR A 801 20.60 -27.63 -11.46
CA TYR A 801 19.84 -26.53 -10.88
C TYR A 801 20.11 -25.22 -11.63
N ASN A 802 21.38 -24.81 -11.72
CA ASN A 802 21.77 -23.54 -12.34
C ASN A 802 21.36 -23.46 -13.83
N GLU A 803 21.56 -24.55 -14.58
CA GLU A 803 21.12 -24.72 -15.98
C GLU A 803 19.63 -24.37 -16.15
N ARG A 804 18.77 -24.88 -15.25
CA ARG A 804 17.32 -24.67 -15.33
C ARG A 804 16.89 -23.28 -14.85
N VAL A 805 17.62 -22.65 -13.91
CA VAL A 805 17.38 -21.24 -13.53
C VAL A 805 17.65 -20.32 -14.71
N LEU A 806 18.77 -20.53 -15.39
CA LEU A 806 19.16 -19.74 -16.57
C LEU A 806 18.18 -19.91 -17.74
N ALA A 807 17.60 -21.11 -17.92
CA ALA A 807 16.54 -21.32 -18.90
C ALA A 807 15.24 -20.54 -18.58
N ILE A 808 14.93 -20.28 -17.31
CA ILE A 808 13.78 -19.43 -16.91
C ILE A 808 14.09 -17.95 -17.15
N LEU A 809 15.35 -17.51 -16.94
CA LEU A 809 15.81 -16.17 -17.33
C LEU A 809 15.61 -15.96 -18.84
N GLU A 810 16.12 -16.88 -19.66
CA GLU A 810 16.06 -16.78 -21.13
C GLU A 810 14.62 -16.73 -21.67
N GLU A 811 13.73 -17.61 -21.18
CA GLU A 811 12.30 -17.57 -21.53
C GLU A 811 11.64 -16.25 -21.13
N ASN A 812 11.98 -15.69 -19.96
CA ASN A 812 11.39 -14.43 -19.49
C ASN A 812 11.94 -13.21 -20.25
N LEU A 813 13.21 -13.18 -20.62
CA LEU A 813 13.77 -12.18 -21.54
C LEU A 813 13.07 -12.24 -22.90
N GLY A 814 12.90 -13.46 -23.45
CA GLY A 814 12.17 -13.70 -24.69
C GLY A 814 10.68 -13.38 -24.61
N ARG A 815 10.08 -13.29 -23.42
CA ARG A 815 8.72 -12.80 -23.21
C ARG A 815 8.67 -11.28 -23.11
N LEU A 816 9.55 -10.69 -22.31
CA LEU A 816 9.69 -9.24 -22.15
C LEU A 816 9.88 -8.56 -23.52
N GLY A 817 10.79 -9.06 -24.36
CA GLY A 817 11.02 -8.49 -25.69
C GLY A 817 9.84 -8.60 -26.67
N ARG A 818 8.82 -9.42 -26.36
CA ARG A 818 7.59 -9.55 -27.17
C ARG A 818 6.36 -8.94 -26.49
N GLY A 819 6.54 -8.11 -25.45
CA GLY A 819 5.44 -7.56 -24.65
C GLY A 819 4.57 -8.64 -23.99
N ALA A 820 5.12 -9.83 -23.77
CA ALA A 820 4.37 -11.00 -23.33
C ALA A 820 4.47 -11.18 -21.82
N GLY A 821 3.36 -11.62 -21.20
CA GLY A 821 3.31 -11.90 -19.77
C GLY A 821 4.35 -12.95 -19.33
N LEU A 822 5.18 -12.54 -18.37
CA LEU A 822 6.26 -13.32 -17.76
C LEU A 822 5.76 -14.59 -17.06
N VAL A 823 6.59 -15.64 -17.07
CA VAL A 823 6.34 -16.94 -16.43
C VAL A 823 6.90 -17.01 -15.02
N ASN A 824 6.30 -17.86 -14.20
CA ASN A 824 6.67 -18.07 -12.79
C ASN A 824 6.65 -16.79 -11.93
N LYS A 825 5.77 -15.83 -12.27
CA LYS A 825 5.44 -14.69 -11.42
C LYS A 825 4.91 -15.16 -10.06
N VAL A 826 5.35 -14.50 -8.99
CA VAL A 826 5.10 -14.85 -7.59
C VAL A 826 4.25 -13.75 -6.93
N SER A 827 3.36 -14.15 -6.02
CA SER A 827 2.51 -13.22 -5.25
C SER A 827 2.92 -13.19 -3.78
N ARG A 828 3.71 -12.17 -3.38
CA ARG A 828 4.08 -11.90 -1.98
C ARG A 828 2.89 -11.79 -1.04
N ARG A 829 1.71 -11.47 -1.59
CA ARG A 829 0.43 -11.34 -0.89
C ARG A 829 -0.22 -12.70 -0.58
N GLU A 830 0.01 -13.73 -1.40
CA GLU A 830 -0.53 -15.09 -1.18
C GLU A 830 0.34 -15.93 -0.23
N GLY A 831 1.39 -15.34 0.36
CA GLY A 831 2.33 -16.07 1.22
C GLY A 831 3.30 -16.96 0.46
N TYR A 832 3.44 -16.72 -0.85
CA TYR A 832 4.75 -16.76 -1.48
C TYR A 832 5.39 -15.38 -1.26
#